data_AF-A0A8C4TM66-F1
#
_entry.id   AF-A0A8C4TM66-F1
#
_cell.length_a   1.000
_cell.length_b   1.000
_cell.length_c   1.000
_cell.angle_alpha   90.00
_cell.angle_beta   90.00
_cell.angle_gamma   90.00
#
_symmetry.space_group_name_H-M   'P 1'
#
loop_
_entity.id
_entity.type
_entity.pdbx_description
1 polymer ?
#
loop_
_entity_poly.entity_id
_entity_poly.type
_entity_poly.pdbx_seq_one_letter_code
_entity_poly.pdbx_strand_id
1 'polypeptide(L)'
;MQLPNRNNDFLFVDSTFPREGVLCGAEWKRPQEICDRPQFIIDGTSRMDVCQGKIANCWFLSAVTSLTLHKHLMDKVVPPEQGFGAGYSGKFTFRFWQYGNWQEVEVDDLLPTVDGKLLYLHSGERNEFWSALLEKAYAKLKGGYHNLHVGYPHEAMTDMTGGVTEIFHQENIPADFVRFLRQQLDRGSLVNCASSQGGFEQLSRSGILFQHAYAVTGMEQVQTPEGKVDLVRVRNPWGNTEWNGAWSDDHGEWDRISPAEQNRLQRVKLEDGEFWMSVQDFLKTFNELEACHLASSSLSDAGSNVRPWTCTMHNGRWVKGISSGGPPQAWGNFPGYSQSPVCRSYWLNPQFRLTLLEEDDDPNDTEKACSFLVSLMQKHGRRLGAPLSIGIHIYQVSPQQAYLSPADLTSSRPVLMVPNYCDRQEVVIRGQLAPGEYIIIPSTALPDQEREFLLRVFTEKGNWVNTADKASSEKSVQAVVPLLSKALPTVDAANELFTKFASAEGRCGAVQLQALLREAVQGGVLSGTAELFSVERCKTLVSQVDKHGFGQLDMEDFKDLWEKLRRWTDIFVTFDKNQSRSLDYPEIIMALQAADLQVDDFVLQLIGVRYTEPDLTVSYPAFLCFMLKLDTMIRKFQSLDQVGTGIVSLNYRQWLHLTMYS
;
A
#
# COMPACT_ATOMS: atom_id res chain seq x y z
N MET A 1 -57.23 -16.74 0.84
CA MET A 1 -56.77 -15.42 1.29
C MET A 1 -55.25 -15.42 1.19
N GLN A 2 -54.72 -15.15 -0.01
CA GLN A 2 -53.28 -15.05 -0.26
C GLN A 2 -52.84 -13.63 0.04
N LEU A 3 -51.81 -13.49 0.88
CA LEU A 3 -51.19 -12.21 1.20
C LEU A 3 -50.51 -11.63 -0.06
N PRO A 4 -50.62 -10.31 -0.32
CA PRO A 4 -49.95 -9.70 -1.46
C PRO A 4 -48.45 -9.61 -1.22
N ASN A 5 -47.68 -9.97 -2.25
CA ASN A 5 -46.24 -9.72 -2.39
C ASN A 5 -45.94 -8.24 -2.15
N ARG A 6 -45.24 -7.92 -1.06
CA ARG A 6 -44.55 -6.65 -0.86
C ARG A 6 -43.13 -6.79 -1.42
N ASN A 7 -42.89 -6.37 -2.66
CA ASN A 7 -41.55 -6.02 -3.13
C ASN A 7 -41.66 -5.02 -4.30
N ASN A 8 -40.89 -3.94 -4.20
CA ASN A 8 -40.54 -2.91 -5.20
C ASN A 8 -41.43 -1.67 -5.39
N ASP A 9 -41.21 -0.61 -4.60
CA ASP A 9 -41.62 0.77 -4.96
C ASP A 9 -40.68 1.89 -4.45
N PHE A 10 -39.48 1.57 -3.94
CA PHE A 10 -38.55 2.59 -3.45
C PHE A 10 -37.22 2.55 -4.21
N LEU A 11 -36.89 3.66 -4.88
CA LEU A 11 -35.58 3.88 -5.47
C LEU A 11 -34.52 3.88 -4.36
N PHE A 12 -33.33 3.36 -4.67
CA PHE A 12 -32.21 3.30 -3.74
C PHE A 12 -31.86 4.71 -3.23
N VAL A 13 -31.62 4.77 -1.92
CA VAL A 13 -31.19 5.96 -1.20
C VAL A 13 -30.00 5.55 -0.37
N ASP A 14 -28.87 6.16 -0.65
CA ASP A 14 -27.61 5.88 0.03
C ASP A 14 -27.57 6.58 1.38
N SER A 15 -27.85 5.84 2.45
CA SER A 15 -27.80 6.36 3.82
C SER A 15 -26.38 6.57 4.35
N THR A 16 -25.36 6.10 3.62
CA THR A 16 -23.95 6.18 4.04
C THR A 16 -23.22 7.41 3.49
N PHE A 17 -23.81 8.09 2.49
CA PHE A 17 -23.26 9.30 1.93
C PHE A 17 -24.09 10.52 2.36
N PRO A 18 -23.56 11.39 3.23
CA PRO A 18 -24.32 12.52 3.74
C PRO A 18 -24.64 13.51 2.61
N ARG A 19 -25.90 13.94 2.58
CA ARG A 19 -26.39 14.97 1.63
C ARG A 19 -26.25 16.40 2.17
N GLU A 20 -25.68 16.53 3.37
CA GLU A 20 -25.47 17.79 4.07
C GLU A 20 -24.26 18.54 3.50
N GLY A 21 -24.28 19.88 3.58
CA GLY A 21 -23.14 20.72 3.18
C GLY A 21 -23.09 21.14 1.71
N VAL A 22 -24.17 20.98 0.94
CA VAL A 22 -24.25 21.59 -0.40
C VAL A 22 -24.48 23.11 -0.25
N LEU A 23 -23.87 23.89 -1.16
CA LEU A 23 -24.00 25.34 -1.23
C LEU A 23 -25.45 25.82 -1.07
N CYS A 24 -25.66 26.96 -0.41
CA CYS A 24 -26.98 27.55 -0.22
C CYS A 24 -27.74 27.68 -1.57
N GLY A 25 -28.95 27.14 -1.63
CA GLY A 25 -29.78 27.12 -2.85
C GLY A 25 -29.60 25.89 -3.75
N ALA A 26 -28.76 24.92 -3.38
CA ALA A 26 -28.62 23.69 -4.12
C ALA A 26 -29.63 22.60 -3.68
N GLU A 27 -30.14 21.86 -4.66
CA GLU A 27 -31.10 20.77 -4.50
C GLU A 27 -30.51 19.46 -5.04
N TRP A 28 -30.78 18.35 -4.38
CA TRP A 28 -30.42 17.02 -4.88
C TRP A 28 -31.53 16.49 -5.79
N LYS A 29 -31.23 16.22 -7.06
CA LYS A 29 -32.18 15.73 -8.06
C LYS A 29 -31.65 14.50 -8.76
N ARG A 30 -32.53 13.55 -9.09
CA ARG A 30 -32.18 12.41 -9.95
C ARG A 30 -32.15 12.86 -11.41
N PRO A 31 -31.42 12.15 -12.28
CA PRO A 31 -31.37 12.45 -13.72
C PRO A 31 -32.76 12.56 -14.39
N GLN A 32 -33.76 11.78 -13.96
CA GLN A 32 -35.14 11.90 -14.47
C GLN A 32 -35.84 13.22 -14.10
N GLU A 33 -35.37 13.92 -13.06
CA GLU A 33 -35.89 15.22 -12.64
C GLU A 33 -35.15 16.39 -13.32
N ILE A 34 -34.02 16.09 -14.00
CA ILE A 34 -33.12 17.06 -14.64
C ILE A 34 -33.38 17.13 -16.16
N CYS A 35 -33.66 15.99 -16.78
CA CYS A 35 -33.90 15.87 -18.22
C CYS A 35 -34.89 14.74 -18.57
N ASP A 36 -35.48 14.80 -19.76
CA ASP A 36 -36.56 13.89 -20.17
C ASP A 36 -36.08 12.45 -20.47
N ARG A 37 -34.82 12.28 -20.88
CA ARG A 37 -34.27 11.01 -21.37
C ARG A 37 -32.85 10.77 -20.85
N PRO A 38 -32.66 10.58 -19.54
CA PRO A 38 -31.34 10.34 -19.00
C PRO A 38 -30.76 9.04 -19.55
N GLN A 39 -29.50 9.10 -19.94
CA GLN A 39 -28.66 8.00 -20.37
C GLN A 39 -27.46 7.93 -19.44
N PHE A 40 -27.02 6.72 -19.14
CA PHE A 40 -25.82 6.57 -18.32
C PHE A 40 -24.59 6.93 -19.15
N ILE A 41 -24.44 6.31 -20.31
CA ILE A 41 -23.38 6.54 -21.29
C ILE A 41 -24.02 6.70 -22.68
N ILE A 42 -23.55 7.65 -23.49
CA ILE A 42 -23.95 7.89 -24.88
C ILE A 42 -22.72 7.72 -25.77
N ASP A 43 -22.77 6.79 -26.73
CA ASP A 43 -21.68 6.53 -27.69
C ASP A 43 -20.30 6.18 -27.09
N GLY A 44 -20.30 5.68 -25.85
CA GLY A 44 -19.10 5.27 -25.12
C GLY A 44 -18.61 6.34 -24.16
N THR A 45 -17.58 6.03 -23.37
CA THR A 45 -17.00 6.98 -22.42
C THR A 45 -15.95 7.82 -23.13
N SER A 46 -16.24 9.10 -23.31
CA SER A 46 -15.38 10.05 -24.00
C SER A 46 -14.78 11.05 -23.02
N ARG A 47 -13.59 11.53 -23.35
CA ARG A 47 -12.99 12.69 -22.69
C ARG A 47 -13.92 13.91 -22.73
N MET A 48 -14.76 14.02 -23.77
CA MET A 48 -15.76 15.09 -23.95
C MET A 48 -16.84 15.12 -22.87
N ASP A 49 -17.01 14.03 -22.12
CA ASP A 49 -18.03 13.89 -21.09
C ASP A 49 -17.54 14.43 -19.73
N VAL A 50 -16.34 15.03 -19.72
CA VAL A 50 -15.64 15.51 -18.53
C VAL A 50 -15.51 17.04 -18.61
N CYS A 51 -16.49 17.74 -18.03
CA CYS A 51 -16.50 19.20 -17.90
C CYS A 51 -16.63 19.62 -16.43
N GLN A 52 -15.66 20.41 -15.94
CA GLN A 52 -15.62 20.85 -14.55
C GLN A 52 -16.79 21.77 -14.18
N GLY A 53 -17.39 21.51 -13.03
CA GLY A 53 -18.36 22.40 -12.41
C GLY A 53 -17.71 23.38 -11.43
N LYS A 54 -18.39 23.70 -10.32
CA LYS A 54 -17.97 24.77 -9.40
C LYS A 54 -16.89 24.40 -8.37
N ILE A 55 -16.47 23.13 -8.32
CA ILE A 55 -15.45 22.67 -7.38
C ILE A 55 -14.08 22.63 -8.07
N ALA A 56 -13.04 23.11 -7.40
CA ALA A 56 -11.67 23.06 -7.89
C ALA A 56 -11.06 21.65 -7.74
N ASN A 57 -11.54 20.70 -8.54
CA ASN A 57 -11.09 19.31 -8.54
C ASN A 57 -10.51 18.86 -9.90
N CYS A 58 -9.94 19.80 -10.65
CA CYS A 58 -9.28 19.56 -11.94
C CYS A 58 -8.28 18.39 -11.92
N TRP A 59 -7.63 18.16 -10.78
CA TRP A 59 -6.73 17.03 -10.55
C TRP A 59 -7.41 15.66 -10.76
N PHE A 60 -8.66 15.51 -10.30
CA PHE A 60 -9.45 14.29 -10.50
C PHE A 60 -9.98 14.22 -11.92
N LEU A 61 -10.54 15.32 -12.45
CA LEU A 61 -11.12 15.33 -13.80
C LEU A 61 -10.09 15.12 -14.90
N SER A 62 -8.90 15.71 -14.78
CA SER A 62 -7.80 15.45 -15.72
C SER A 62 -7.37 13.98 -15.70
N ALA A 63 -7.35 13.34 -14.53
CA ALA A 63 -7.09 11.90 -14.43
C ALA A 63 -8.21 11.06 -15.07
N VAL A 64 -9.49 11.43 -14.89
CA VAL A 64 -10.63 10.78 -15.55
C VAL A 64 -10.54 10.97 -17.08
N THR A 65 -10.15 12.16 -17.51
CA THR A 65 -9.94 12.49 -18.93
C THR A 65 -8.90 11.56 -19.55
N SER A 66 -7.73 11.41 -18.93
CA SER A 66 -6.68 10.47 -19.37
C SER A 66 -7.17 9.02 -19.33
N LEU A 67 -7.97 8.64 -18.34
CA LEU A 67 -8.55 7.29 -18.21
C LEU A 67 -9.47 6.93 -19.40
N THR A 68 -10.23 7.89 -19.94
CA THR A 68 -11.14 7.64 -21.08
C THR A 68 -10.43 7.13 -22.34
N LEU A 69 -9.12 7.36 -22.46
CA LEU A 69 -8.30 6.85 -23.56
C LEU A 69 -8.08 5.32 -23.46
N HIS A 70 -8.40 4.72 -22.32
CA HIS A 70 -8.17 3.31 -22.01
C HIS A 70 -9.48 2.59 -21.71
N LYS A 71 -10.16 2.13 -22.76
CA LYS A 71 -11.49 1.50 -22.64
C LYS A 71 -11.59 0.41 -21.57
N HIS A 72 -10.62 -0.52 -21.49
CA HIS A 72 -10.68 -1.60 -20.51
C HIS A 72 -10.55 -1.12 -19.06
N LEU A 73 -9.64 -0.15 -18.81
CA LEU A 73 -9.54 0.47 -17.49
C LEU A 73 -10.80 1.24 -17.15
N MET A 74 -11.39 1.91 -18.14
CA MET A 74 -12.64 2.62 -17.98
C MET A 74 -13.80 1.68 -17.64
N ASP A 75 -13.93 0.53 -18.33
CA ASP A 75 -14.92 -0.51 -18.03
C ASP A 75 -14.68 -1.16 -16.65
N LYS A 76 -13.44 -1.13 -16.16
CA LYS A 76 -13.09 -1.59 -14.81
C LYS A 76 -13.56 -0.61 -13.74
N VAL A 77 -13.34 0.69 -13.92
CA VAL A 77 -13.73 1.77 -12.99
C VAL A 77 -15.24 2.04 -13.04
N VAL A 78 -15.81 2.02 -14.24
CA VAL A 78 -17.23 2.20 -14.54
C VAL A 78 -17.74 0.89 -15.17
N PRO A 79 -18.16 -0.08 -14.35
CA PRO A 79 -18.70 -1.34 -14.84
C PRO A 79 -19.78 -1.15 -15.91
N PRO A 80 -19.75 -1.92 -17.01
CA PRO A 80 -20.79 -1.86 -18.03
C PRO A 80 -22.14 -2.36 -17.48
N GLU A 81 -23.18 -2.28 -18.32
CA GLU A 81 -24.54 -2.78 -18.01
C GLU A 81 -25.29 -2.00 -16.91
N GLN A 82 -24.88 -0.76 -16.64
CA GLN A 82 -25.63 0.19 -15.82
C GLN A 82 -26.46 1.13 -16.69
N GLY A 83 -27.63 1.57 -16.21
CA GLY A 83 -28.48 2.45 -17.00
C GLY A 83 -29.77 2.90 -16.32
N PHE A 84 -30.46 3.83 -16.97
CA PHE A 84 -31.77 4.35 -16.56
C PHE A 84 -32.95 3.59 -17.22
N GLY A 85 -32.66 2.52 -17.95
CA GLY A 85 -33.63 1.69 -18.65
C GLY A 85 -34.25 0.59 -17.78
N ALA A 86 -34.50 -0.58 -18.39
CA ALA A 86 -35.05 -1.73 -17.69
C ALA A 86 -34.14 -2.18 -16.54
N GLY A 87 -34.71 -2.39 -15.35
CA GLY A 87 -33.94 -2.75 -14.15
C GLY A 87 -33.39 -1.56 -13.36
N TYR A 88 -33.68 -0.32 -13.77
CA TYR A 88 -33.34 0.87 -13.01
C TYR A 88 -33.86 0.80 -11.56
N SER A 89 -32.95 0.99 -10.61
CA SER A 89 -33.25 0.96 -9.17
C SER A 89 -32.75 2.21 -8.44
N GLY A 90 -32.27 3.22 -9.17
CA GLY A 90 -31.65 4.42 -8.60
C GLY A 90 -30.30 4.17 -7.93
N LYS A 91 -29.62 3.07 -8.28
CA LYS A 91 -28.33 2.62 -7.72
C LYS A 91 -27.32 2.40 -8.84
N PHE A 92 -26.10 2.90 -8.64
CA PHE A 92 -24.97 2.77 -9.56
C PHE A 92 -23.73 2.32 -8.77
N THR A 93 -22.83 1.59 -9.43
CA THR A 93 -21.63 1.00 -8.84
C THR A 93 -20.41 1.43 -9.63
N PHE A 94 -19.36 1.79 -8.90
CA PHE A 94 -18.05 2.16 -9.43
C PHE A 94 -16.97 1.37 -8.69
N ARG A 95 -15.77 1.29 -9.27
CA ARG A 95 -14.64 0.59 -8.65
C ARG A 95 -13.42 1.51 -8.57
N PHE A 96 -12.84 1.57 -7.39
CA PHE A 96 -11.59 2.30 -7.16
C PHE A 96 -10.57 1.38 -6.52
N TRP A 97 -9.33 1.47 -6.99
CA TRP A 97 -8.20 0.81 -6.38
C TRP A 97 -7.83 1.53 -5.08
N GLN A 98 -7.68 0.78 -3.98
CA GLN A 98 -7.28 1.27 -2.68
C GLN A 98 -6.27 0.30 -2.08
N TYR A 99 -5.01 0.74 -1.95
CA TYR A 99 -3.95 0.06 -1.23
C TYR A 99 -3.78 -1.43 -1.62
N GLY A 100 -3.81 -1.71 -2.92
CA GLY A 100 -3.62 -3.06 -3.48
C GLY A 100 -4.91 -3.77 -3.88
N ASN A 101 -6.08 -3.23 -3.53
CA ASN A 101 -7.36 -3.92 -3.72
C ASN A 101 -8.37 -3.03 -4.43
N TRP A 102 -9.14 -3.61 -5.35
CA TRP A 102 -10.28 -2.93 -5.96
C TRP A 102 -11.47 -2.96 -5.01
N GLN A 103 -12.02 -1.78 -4.71
CA GLN A 103 -13.19 -1.61 -3.85
C GLN A 103 -14.37 -1.12 -4.68
N GLU A 104 -15.52 -1.78 -4.51
CA GLU A 104 -16.78 -1.32 -5.10
C GLU A 104 -17.40 -0.22 -4.23
N VAL A 105 -17.80 0.87 -4.89
CA VAL A 105 -18.48 2.01 -4.28
C VAL A 105 -19.82 2.17 -4.96
N GLU A 106 -20.88 1.90 -4.20
CA GLU A 106 -22.25 2.04 -4.65
C GLU A 106 -22.79 3.41 -4.24
N VAL A 107 -23.49 4.10 -5.13
CA VAL A 107 -24.15 5.39 -4.88
C VAL A 107 -25.58 5.37 -5.39
N ASP A 108 -26.44 6.16 -4.76
CA ASP A 108 -27.70 6.55 -5.40
C ASP A 108 -27.42 7.60 -6.50
N ASP A 109 -28.39 7.86 -7.38
CA ASP A 109 -28.22 8.80 -8.49
C ASP A 109 -28.70 10.22 -8.21
N LEU A 110 -28.92 10.59 -6.95
CA LEU A 110 -29.22 11.98 -6.61
C LEU A 110 -27.96 12.83 -6.81
N LEU A 111 -28.05 13.88 -7.62
CA LEU A 111 -26.93 14.76 -7.94
C LEU A 111 -27.21 16.19 -7.45
N PRO A 112 -26.20 16.92 -6.94
CA PRO A 112 -26.35 18.32 -6.56
C PRO A 112 -26.63 19.21 -7.77
N THR A 113 -27.67 20.03 -7.69
CA THR A 113 -28.10 20.93 -8.76
C THR A 113 -28.40 22.34 -8.25
N VAL A 114 -28.26 23.33 -9.13
CA VAL A 114 -28.78 24.69 -8.94
C VAL A 114 -29.56 25.05 -10.21
N ASP A 115 -30.81 25.49 -10.05
CA ASP A 115 -31.71 25.79 -11.18
C ASP A 115 -31.85 24.64 -12.20
N GLY A 116 -31.81 23.39 -11.71
CA GLY A 116 -31.90 22.19 -12.54
C GLY A 116 -30.64 21.90 -13.38
N LYS A 117 -29.53 22.58 -13.12
CA LYS A 117 -28.22 22.29 -13.72
C LYS A 117 -27.29 21.63 -12.71
N LEU A 118 -26.50 20.66 -13.15
CA LEU A 118 -25.50 20.00 -12.31
C LEU A 118 -24.50 21.02 -11.75
N LEU A 119 -24.19 20.91 -10.46
CA LEU A 119 -23.30 21.83 -9.77
C LEU A 119 -21.80 21.51 -10.00
N TYR A 120 -21.49 20.23 -10.18
CA TYR A 120 -20.12 19.70 -10.28
C TYR A 120 -19.88 19.08 -11.66
N LEU A 121 -19.17 17.96 -11.76
CA LEU A 121 -18.85 17.31 -13.04
C LEU A 121 -20.11 16.99 -13.85
N HIS A 122 -20.06 17.29 -15.13
CA HIS A 122 -21.12 17.00 -16.10
C HIS A 122 -20.52 16.71 -17.48
N SER A 123 -21.31 16.05 -18.34
CA SER A 123 -20.97 15.83 -19.75
C SER A 123 -21.30 17.06 -20.58
N GLY A 124 -20.59 17.25 -21.70
CA GLY A 124 -21.03 18.16 -22.76
C GLY A 124 -22.40 17.77 -23.33
N GLU A 125 -22.76 16.48 -23.25
CA GLU A 125 -24.07 15.96 -23.58
C GLU A 125 -25.03 16.05 -22.38
N ARG A 126 -26.08 16.88 -22.50
CA ARG A 126 -27.01 17.18 -21.41
C ARG A 126 -27.71 15.96 -20.80
N ASN A 127 -27.87 14.89 -21.57
CA ASN A 127 -28.61 13.70 -21.17
C ASN A 127 -27.69 12.60 -20.61
N GLU A 128 -26.38 12.81 -20.51
CA GLU A 128 -25.42 11.80 -20.08
C GLU A 128 -24.91 12.05 -18.63
N PHE A 129 -24.82 10.98 -17.82
CA PHE A 129 -24.64 11.12 -16.36
C PHE A 129 -23.54 10.24 -15.73
N TRP A 130 -22.84 9.39 -16.50
CA TRP A 130 -21.80 8.51 -15.91
C TRP A 130 -20.71 9.29 -15.19
N SER A 131 -20.25 10.42 -15.77
CA SER A 131 -19.15 11.21 -15.23
C SER A 131 -19.55 11.89 -13.92
N ALA A 132 -20.74 12.50 -13.87
CA ALA A 132 -21.31 13.07 -12.65
C ALA A 132 -21.45 12.04 -11.52
N LEU A 133 -21.91 10.82 -11.85
CA LEU A 133 -22.08 9.74 -10.87
C LEU A 133 -20.72 9.16 -10.42
N LEU A 134 -19.73 9.10 -11.32
CA LEU A 134 -18.36 8.70 -11.00
C LEU A 134 -17.73 9.66 -9.99
N GLU A 135 -17.86 10.97 -10.22
CA GLU A 135 -17.38 12.00 -9.28
C GLU A 135 -18.07 11.85 -7.91
N LYS A 136 -19.38 11.60 -7.89
CA LYS A 136 -20.10 11.33 -6.65
C LYS A 136 -19.56 10.10 -5.91
N ALA A 137 -19.30 9.01 -6.62
CA ALA A 137 -18.75 7.79 -6.01
C ALA A 137 -17.34 8.04 -5.47
N TYR A 138 -16.52 8.81 -6.18
CA TYR A 138 -15.20 9.21 -5.69
C TYR A 138 -15.29 10.16 -4.49
N ALA A 139 -16.23 11.11 -4.50
CA ALA A 139 -16.53 11.95 -3.35
C ALA A 139 -16.93 11.10 -2.13
N LYS A 140 -17.79 10.09 -2.31
CA LYS A 140 -18.14 9.12 -1.26
C LYS A 140 -16.92 8.40 -0.71
N LEU A 141 -16.06 7.88 -1.58
CA LEU A 141 -14.82 7.21 -1.18
C LEU A 141 -13.92 8.14 -0.34
N LYS A 142 -13.84 9.43 -0.69
CA LYS A 142 -13.06 10.46 0.00
C LYS A 142 -13.81 11.12 1.17
N GLY A 143 -15.04 10.71 1.47
CA GLY A 143 -15.82 11.20 2.62
C GLY A 143 -16.62 12.50 2.39
N GLY A 144 -16.80 12.93 1.15
CA GLY A 144 -17.63 14.08 0.77
C GLY A 144 -17.05 14.89 -0.40
N TYR A 145 -17.90 15.68 -1.07
CA TYR A 145 -17.47 16.55 -2.17
C TYR A 145 -16.42 17.59 -1.73
N HIS A 146 -16.55 18.14 -0.52
CA HIS A 146 -15.59 19.12 0.01
C HIS A 146 -14.15 18.57 0.06
N ASN A 147 -13.97 17.27 0.25
CA ASN A 147 -12.65 16.62 0.31
C ASN A 147 -12.01 16.39 -1.08
N LEU A 148 -12.71 16.77 -2.15
CA LEU A 148 -12.18 16.79 -3.51
C LEU A 148 -11.61 18.16 -3.91
N HIS A 149 -11.82 19.20 -3.09
CA HIS A 149 -11.31 20.55 -3.36
C HIS A 149 -9.79 20.59 -3.20
N VAL A 150 -9.09 20.80 -4.31
CA VAL A 150 -7.62 20.80 -4.44
C VAL A 150 -7.02 19.43 -4.10
N GLY A 151 -6.12 18.96 -4.97
CA GLY A 151 -5.48 17.67 -4.84
C GLY A 151 -4.51 17.45 -5.99
N TYR A 152 -4.01 16.22 -6.13
CA TYR A 152 -2.98 15.91 -7.11
C TYR A 152 -3.40 14.79 -8.07
N PRO A 153 -3.20 14.96 -9.39
CA PRO A 153 -3.56 13.97 -10.40
C PRO A 153 -3.07 12.54 -10.10
N HIS A 154 -1.83 12.37 -9.63
CA HIS A 154 -1.27 11.06 -9.28
C HIS A 154 -2.09 10.28 -8.26
N GLU A 155 -2.76 10.95 -7.32
CA GLU A 155 -3.63 10.27 -6.35
C GLU A 155 -4.85 9.66 -7.07
N ALA A 156 -5.50 10.44 -7.94
CA ALA A 156 -6.66 9.99 -8.69
C ALA A 156 -6.29 8.91 -9.73
N MET A 157 -5.19 9.11 -10.46
CA MET A 157 -4.70 8.11 -11.41
C MET A 157 -4.39 6.79 -10.71
N THR A 158 -3.77 6.82 -9.54
CA THR A 158 -3.53 5.61 -8.74
C THR A 158 -4.83 4.95 -8.30
N ASP A 159 -5.78 5.73 -7.78
CA ASP A 159 -7.08 5.21 -7.33
C ASP A 159 -7.94 4.65 -8.48
N MET A 160 -7.71 5.07 -9.72
CA MET A 160 -8.46 4.58 -10.89
C MET A 160 -7.74 3.47 -11.66
N THR A 161 -6.47 3.18 -11.37
CA THR A 161 -5.68 2.24 -12.19
C THR A 161 -4.90 1.21 -11.39
N GLY A 162 -4.60 1.49 -10.12
CA GLY A 162 -3.60 0.76 -9.33
C GLY A 162 -2.15 0.94 -9.81
N GLY A 163 -1.93 1.84 -10.77
CA GLY A 163 -0.62 2.19 -11.33
C GLY A 163 0.26 2.96 -10.36
N VAL A 164 1.48 3.28 -10.81
CA VAL A 164 2.48 4.07 -10.09
C VAL A 164 2.79 5.32 -10.88
N THR A 165 2.70 6.48 -10.25
CA THR A 165 2.87 7.76 -10.95
C THR A 165 4.23 8.38 -10.67
N GLU A 166 4.98 8.67 -11.72
CA GLU A 166 6.17 9.51 -11.66
C GLU A 166 5.82 10.97 -11.91
N ILE A 167 6.50 11.87 -11.21
CA ILE A 167 6.33 13.32 -11.31
C ILE A 167 7.63 13.90 -11.83
N PHE A 168 7.57 14.52 -13.01
CA PHE A 168 8.69 15.16 -13.68
C PHE A 168 8.51 16.67 -13.57
N HIS A 169 9.41 17.31 -12.83
CA HIS A 169 9.61 18.76 -12.88
C HIS A 169 10.55 19.11 -14.03
N GLN A 170 10.54 20.36 -14.48
CA GLN A 170 11.28 20.83 -15.65
C GLN A 170 12.74 20.37 -15.70
N GLU A 171 13.43 20.34 -14.57
CA GLU A 171 14.83 19.89 -14.44
C GLU A 171 15.03 18.38 -14.68
N ASN A 172 13.97 17.58 -14.52
CA ASN A 172 13.97 16.12 -14.62
C ASN A 172 13.27 15.61 -15.88
N ILE A 173 12.75 16.49 -16.74
CA ILE A 173 12.17 16.10 -18.02
C ILE A 173 13.31 15.59 -18.94
N PRO A 174 13.16 14.39 -19.55
CA PRO A 174 14.19 13.86 -20.44
C PRO A 174 14.51 14.78 -21.62
N ALA A 175 15.80 14.85 -21.99
CA ALA A 175 16.25 15.72 -23.08
C ALA A 175 15.60 15.37 -24.43
N ASP A 176 15.41 14.08 -24.72
CA ASP A 176 14.59 13.60 -25.84
C ASP A 176 13.13 13.41 -25.40
N PHE A 177 12.46 14.53 -25.13
CA PHE A 177 11.08 14.55 -24.67
C PHE A 177 10.11 13.89 -25.66
N VAL A 178 10.38 14.05 -26.96
CA VAL A 178 9.53 13.50 -28.03
C VAL A 178 9.49 11.98 -27.95
N ARG A 179 10.66 11.35 -27.85
CA ARG A 179 10.73 9.89 -27.67
C ARG A 179 10.11 9.46 -26.36
N PHE A 180 10.44 10.17 -25.26
CA PHE A 180 9.91 9.84 -23.94
C PHE A 180 8.38 9.85 -23.90
N LEU A 181 7.73 10.92 -24.38
CA LEU A 181 6.27 11.04 -24.33
C LEU A 181 5.59 9.99 -25.22
N ARG A 182 6.13 9.72 -26.42
CA ARG A 182 5.65 8.61 -27.26
C ARG A 182 5.71 7.29 -26.52
N GLN A 183 6.86 6.96 -25.90
CA GLN A 183 7.00 5.74 -25.12
C GLN A 183 5.99 5.64 -23.97
N GLN A 184 5.66 6.76 -23.30
CA GLN A 184 4.63 6.76 -22.25
C GLN A 184 3.25 6.45 -22.81
N LEU A 185 2.84 7.14 -23.88
CA LEU A 185 1.55 6.93 -24.52
C LEU A 185 1.44 5.53 -25.14
N ASP A 186 2.50 5.05 -25.79
CA ASP A 186 2.58 3.71 -26.38
C ASP A 186 2.56 2.59 -25.34
N ARG A 187 3.08 2.84 -24.13
CA ARG A 187 2.96 1.91 -22.98
C ARG A 187 1.59 1.99 -22.29
N GLY A 188 0.71 2.88 -22.75
CA GLY A 188 -0.60 3.11 -22.18
C GLY A 188 -0.58 3.87 -20.85
N SER A 189 0.51 4.58 -20.53
CA SER A 189 0.56 5.43 -19.33
C SER A 189 -0.47 6.55 -19.44
N LEU A 190 -1.14 6.87 -18.33
CA LEU A 190 -1.96 8.09 -18.24
C LEU A 190 -1.00 9.26 -18.00
N VAL A 191 -1.13 10.34 -18.79
CA VAL A 191 -0.21 11.47 -18.71
C VAL A 191 -0.97 12.77 -18.48
N ASN A 192 -0.60 13.49 -17.43
CA ASN A 192 -1.16 14.78 -17.07
C ASN A 192 -0.05 15.83 -17.01
N CYS A 193 -0.40 17.10 -17.17
CA CYS A 193 0.55 18.20 -17.07
C CYS A 193 -0.05 19.42 -16.35
N ALA A 194 0.83 20.25 -15.78
CA ALA A 194 0.45 21.48 -15.11
C ALA A 194 1.53 22.56 -15.31
N SER A 195 1.15 23.80 -15.03
CA SER A 195 2.05 24.94 -15.04
C SER A 195 2.03 25.63 -13.68
N SER A 196 3.16 25.66 -12.98
CA SER A 196 3.32 26.30 -11.67
C SER A 196 3.91 27.72 -11.75
N GLN A 197 3.96 28.32 -12.94
CA GLN A 197 4.62 29.61 -13.18
C GLN A 197 3.84 30.85 -12.70
N GLY A 198 2.59 30.69 -12.23
CA GLY A 198 1.77 31.79 -11.74
C GLY A 198 0.82 31.40 -10.61
N GLY A 199 -0.10 32.31 -10.27
CA GLY A 199 -1.05 32.13 -9.17
C GLY A 199 -2.13 31.10 -9.47
N PHE A 200 -2.79 30.60 -8.42
CA PHE A 200 -3.85 29.58 -8.52
C PHE A 200 -4.97 30.00 -9.51
N GLU A 201 -5.22 29.16 -10.51
CA GLU A 201 -6.20 29.36 -11.60
C GLU A 201 -6.08 30.73 -12.32
N GLN A 202 -4.89 31.35 -12.26
CA GLN A 202 -4.63 32.57 -12.99
C GLN A 202 -4.41 32.25 -14.48
N LEU A 203 -5.20 32.88 -15.34
CA LEU A 203 -5.08 32.74 -16.78
C LEU A 203 -3.83 33.45 -17.31
N SER A 204 -2.97 32.72 -18.01
CA SER A 204 -1.80 33.27 -18.70
C SER A 204 -2.22 34.04 -19.95
N ARG A 205 -1.29 34.82 -20.52
CA ARG A 205 -1.51 35.50 -21.81
C ARG A 205 -1.74 34.51 -22.97
N SER A 206 -1.24 33.29 -22.84
CA SER A 206 -1.35 32.25 -23.86
C SER A 206 -2.59 31.36 -23.70
N GLY A 207 -3.51 31.71 -22.79
CA GLY A 207 -4.75 30.96 -22.57
C GLY A 207 -4.63 29.78 -21.60
N ILE A 208 -3.50 29.64 -20.88
CA ILE A 208 -3.25 28.52 -19.96
C ILE A 208 -3.41 28.95 -18.51
N LEU A 209 -4.24 28.24 -17.76
CA LEU A 209 -4.40 28.40 -16.31
C LEU A 209 -3.21 27.81 -15.56
N PHE A 210 -2.68 28.56 -14.59
CA PHE A 210 -1.65 28.09 -13.68
C PHE A 210 -2.24 27.31 -12.49
N GLN A 211 -1.43 26.39 -11.93
CA GLN A 211 -1.81 25.47 -10.84
C GLN A 211 -3.11 24.70 -11.13
N HIS A 212 -3.30 24.36 -12.40
CA HIS A 212 -4.45 23.64 -12.94
C HIS A 212 -3.95 22.42 -13.71
N ALA A 213 -4.63 21.29 -13.55
CA ALA A 213 -4.24 20.03 -14.16
C ALA A 213 -4.90 19.83 -15.52
N TYR A 214 -4.10 19.47 -16.52
CA TYR A 214 -4.51 19.14 -17.88
C TYR A 214 -4.17 17.67 -18.18
N ALA A 215 -4.89 17.07 -19.12
CA ALA A 215 -4.59 15.74 -19.64
C ALA A 215 -3.84 15.84 -20.97
N VAL A 216 -2.81 15.02 -21.16
CA VAL A 216 -2.16 14.85 -22.46
C VAL A 216 -2.87 13.70 -23.19
N THR A 217 -3.55 14.01 -24.29
CA THR A 217 -4.46 13.08 -24.97
C THR A 217 -3.95 12.56 -26.31
N GLY A 218 -2.75 12.97 -26.71
CA GLY A 218 -2.13 12.48 -27.94
C GLY A 218 -0.83 13.21 -28.27
N MET A 219 -0.05 12.61 -29.17
CA MET A 219 1.16 13.19 -29.70
C MET A 219 1.38 12.71 -31.12
N GLU A 220 1.62 13.65 -32.04
CA GLU A 220 1.68 13.35 -33.47
C GLU A 220 2.74 14.20 -34.17
N GLN A 221 3.36 13.65 -35.21
CA GLN A 221 4.25 14.42 -36.08
C GLN A 221 3.49 14.82 -37.34
N VAL A 222 3.57 16.09 -37.71
CA VAL A 222 2.98 16.62 -38.94
C VAL A 222 4.07 17.09 -39.90
N GLN A 223 3.84 16.88 -41.19
CA GLN A 223 4.70 17.42 -42.24
C GLN A 223 4.15 18.78 -42.69
N THR A 224 4.93 19.84 -42.50
CA THR A 224 4.64 21.19 -43.00
C THR A 224 5.55 21.51 -44.21
N PRO A 225 5.27 22.59 -44.95
CA PRO A 225 6.18 23.08 -46.00
C PRO A 225 7.60 23.43 -45.49
N GLU A 226 7.72 23.83 -44.23
CA GLU A 226 8.98 24.27 -43.59
C GLU A 226 9.75 23.12 -42.93
N GLY A 227 9.11 21.97 -42.71
CA GLY A 227 9.73 20.80 -42.10
C GLY A 227 8.75 19.95 -41.32
N LYS A 228 9.28 19.02 -40.52
CA LYS A 228 8.48 18.21 -39.61
C LYS A 228 8.30 18.93 -38.29
N VAL A 229 7.09 18.89 -37.74
CA VAL A 229 6.76 19.48 -36.43
C VAL A 229 6.12 18.41 -35.57
N ASP A 230 6.64 18.22 -34.36
CA ASP A 230 6.01 17.35 -33.36
C ASP A 230 5.01 18.18 -32.54
N LEU A 231 3.76 17.69 -32.49
CA LEU A 231 2.64 18.31 -31.80
C LEU A 231 2.18 17.42 -30.64
N VAL A 232 1.69 18.07 -29.58
CA VAL A 232 1.06 17.43 -28.43
C VAL A 232 -0.38 17.91 -28.36
N ARG A 233 -1.31 16.99 -28.12
CA ARG A 233 -2.72 17.31 -27.85
C ARG A 233 -2.95 17.31 -26.35
N VAL A 234 -3.48 18.41 -25.85
CA VAL A 234 -3.69 18.67 -24.43
C VAL A 234 -5.13 19.05 -24.21
N ARG A 235 -5.72 18.60 -23.11
CA ARG A 235 -7.11 18.88 -22.76
C ARG A 235 -7.24 19.51 -21.38
N ASN A 236 -7.93 20.64 -21.36
CA ASN A 236 -8.43 21.28 -20.16
C ASN A 236 -9.72 20.59 -19.68
N PRO A 237 -9.76 20.02 -18.46
CA PRO A 237 -10.96 19.36 -17.93
C PRO A 237 -12.13 20.32 -17.65
N TRP A 238 -11.96 21.64 -17.81
CA TRP A 238 -13.09 22.59 -17.81
C TRP A 238 -14.00 22.43 -19.03
N GLY A 239 -13.53 21.80 -20.10
CA GLY A 239 -14.27 21.71 -21.35
C GLY A 239 -14.33 23.04 -22.12
N ASN A 240 -13.41 23.96 -21.81
CA ASN A 240 -13.21 25.27 -22.43
C ASN A 240 -11.84 25.83 -21.98
N THR A 241 -11.53 27.06 -22.35
CA THR A 241 -10.32 27.80 -22.03
C THR A 241 -9.08 27.09 -22.59
N GLU A 242 -8.77 27.43 -23.84
CA GLU A 242 -7.75 26.76 -24.64
C GLU A 242 -6.49 27.60 -24.87
N TRP A 243 -5.44 26.93 -25.31
CA TRP A 243 -4.24 27.56 -25.87
C TRP A 243 -4.59 28.48 -27.03
N ASN A 244 -4.09 29.72 -27.03
CA ASN A 244 -4.37 30.71 -28.08
C ASN A 244 -3.17 31.03 -28.99
N GLY A 245 -2.08 30.28 -28.88
CA GLY A 245 -0.87 30.46 -29.70
C GLY A 245 -0.87 29.62 -30.98
N ALA A 246 0.31 29.39 -31.55
CA ALA A 246 0.48 28.58 -32.76
C ALA A 246 -0.11 27.18 -32.57
N TRP A 247 -0.78 26.66 -33.61
CA TRP A 247 -1.52 25.39 -33.61
C TRP A 247 -2.81 25.33 -32.78
N SER A 248 -3.26 26.45 -32.19
CA SER A 248 -4.61 26.51 -31.61
C SER A 248 -5.71 26.32 -32.67
N ASP A 249 -6.93 26.10 -32.21
CA ASP A 249 -8.10 25.85 -33.03
C ASP A 249 -8.38 26.93 -34.08
N ASP A 250 -8.11 28.20 -33.74
CA ASP A 250 -8.32 29.35 -34.60
C ASP A 250 -7.06 29.85 -35.33
N HIS A 251 -5.89 29.24 -35.09
CA HIS A 251 -4.64 29.72 -35.69
C HIS A 251 -4.39 29.16 -37.10
N GLY A 252 -3.69 29.96 -37.92
CA GLY A 252 -3.55 29.72 -39.37
C GLY A 252 -2.53 28.64 -39.78
N GLU A 253 -1.82 27.97 -38.87
CA GLU A 253 -0.93 26.85 -39.26
C GLU A 253 -1.73 25.71 -39.88
N TRP A 254 -2.96 25.49 -39.40
CA TRP A 254 -3.84 24.44 -39.90
C TRP A 254 -4.22 24.61 -41.36
N ASP A 255 -4.26 25.85 -41.88
CA ASP A 255 -4.57 26.12 -43.29
C ASP A 255 -3.52 25.53 -44.24
N ARG A 256 -2.31 25.24 -43.73
CA ARG A 256 -1.21 24.62 -44.48
C ARG A 256 -1.23 23.09 -44.43
N ILE A 257 -2.10 22.50 -43.60
CA ILE A 257 -2.20 21.06 -43.40
C ILE A 257 -3.40 20.53 -44.17
N SER A 258 -3.19 19.44 -44.92
CA SER A 258 -4.26 18.85 -45.73
C SER A 258 -5.45 18.39 -44.86
N PRO A 259 -6.69 18.46 -45.36
CA PRO A 259 -7.86 17.98 -44.60
C PRO A 259 -7.75 16.51 -44.17
N ALA A 260 -7.12 15.66 -44.98
CA ALA A 260 -6.90 14.25 -44.64
C ALA A 260 -5.98 14.10 -43.42
N GLU A 261 -4.94 14.92 -43.33
CA GLU A 261 -4.01 14.90 -42.20
C GLU A 261 -4.65 15.48 -40.94
N GLN A 262 -5.46 16.55 -41.06
CA GLN A 262 -6.25 17.07 -39.92
C GLN A 262 -7.25 16.04 -39.39
N ASN A 263 -7.90 15.28 -40.28
CA ASN A 263 -8.79 14.18 -39.90
C ASN A 263 -8.03 13.03 -39.21
N ARG A 264 -6.81 12.70 -39.67
CA ARG A 264 -5.95 11.70 -39.01
C ARG A 264 -5.63 12.09 -37.58
N LEU A 265 -5.36 13.39 -37.35
CA LEU A 265 -5.12 13.97 -36.04
C LEU A 265 -6.39 14.09 -35.18
N GLN A 266 -7.56 13.76 -35.74
CA GLN A 266 -8.86 13.97 -35.08
C GLN A 266 -9.02 15.41 -34.57
N ARG A 267 -8.55 16.39 -35.36
CA ARG A 267 -8.72 17.80 -35.01
C ARG A 267 -10.20 18.16 -35.07
N VAL A 268 -10.70 18.69 -33.97
CA VAL A 268 -11.99 19.37 -33.90
C VAL A 268 -11.67 20.86 -33.80
N LYS A 269 -12.47 21.70 -34.45
CA LYS A 269 -12.37 23.16 -34.32
C LYS A 269 -13.55 23.65 -33.50
N LEU A 270 -13.43 23.62 -32.18
CA LEU A 270 -14.51 23.91 -31.23
C LEU A 270 -13.91 24.29 -29.88
N GLU A 271 -14.52 25.26 -29.20
CA GLU A 271 -14.18 25.55 -27.79
C GLU A 271 -14.70 24.41 -26.89
N ASP A 272 -13.91 23.35 -26.78
CA ASP A 272 -14.19 22.14 -26.00
C ASP A 272 -13.09 21.81 -24.97
N GLY A 273 -12.09 22.69 -24.86
CA GLY A 273 -10.97 22.61 -23.94
C GLY A 273 -9.82 21.75 -24.46
N GLU A 274 -9.95 21.05 -25.59
CA GLU A 274 -8.88 20.29 -26.21
C GLU A 274 -8.19 21.09 -27.32
N PHE A 275 -6.86 21.15 -27.27
CA PHE A 275 -6.08 21.90 -28.24
C PHE A 275 -4.78 21.18 -28.60
N TRP A 276 -4.22 21.55 -29.74
CA TRP A 276 -2.87 21.13 -30.15
C TRP A 276 -1.87 22.27 -29.92
N MET A 277 -0.63 21.90 -29.61
CA MET A 277 0.48 22.83 -29.54
C MET A 277 1.79 22.15 -29.94
N SER A 278 2.81 22.93 -30.29
CA SER A 278 4.14 22.38 -30.57
C SER A 278 4.78 21.82 -29.29
N VAL A 279 5.59 20.76 -29.41
CA VAL A 279 6.38 20.25 -28.28
C VAL A 279 7.28 21.34 -27.68
N GLN A 280 7.80 22.23 -28.51
CA GLN A 280 8.65 23.33 -28.06
C GLN A 280 7.88 24.31 -27.16
N ASP A 281 6.64 24.63 -27.51
CA ASP A 281 5.80 25.51 -26.68
C ASP A 281 5.25 24.78 -25.46
N PHE A 282 4.98 23.47 -25.57
CA PHE A 282 4.60 22.64 -24.44
C PHE A 282 5.66 22.71 -23.33
N LEU A 283 6.94 22.49 -23.66
CA LEU A 283 8.05 22.52 -22.69
C LEU A 283 8.32 23.90 -22.09
N LYS A 284 7.88 24.99 -22.75
CA LYS A 284 7.94 26.36 -22.18
C LYS A 284 6.76 26.67 -21.26
N THR A 285 5.62 26.03 -21.52
CA THR A 285 4.34 26.34 -20.88
C THR A 285 4.13 25.46 -19.65
N PHE A 286 4.33 24.16 -19.79
CA PHE A 286 4.13 23.16 -18.75
C PHE A 286 5.48 22.74 -18.17
N ASN A 287 5.66 22.96 -16.87
CA ASN A 287 6.89 22.66 -16.13
C ASN A 287 6.72 21.50 -15.15
N GLU A 288 5.55 20.86 -15.15
CA GLU A 288 5.23 19.67 -14.37
C GLU A 288 4.46 18.67 -15.26
N LEU A 289 4.91 17.42 -15.24
CA LEU A 289 4.31 16.30 -15.94
C LEU A 289 4.16 15.13 -14.97
N GLU A 290 3.01 14.47 -14.98
CA GLU A 290 2.75 13.27 -14.19
C GLU A 290 2.44 12.12 -15.14
N ALA A 291 3.19 11.02 -15.05
CA ALA A 291 2.98 9.82 -15.88
C ALA A 291 2.66 8.61 -15.00
N CYS A 292 1.43 8.09 -15.09
CA CYS A 292 0.98 6.93 -14.35
C CYS A 292 1.25 5.65 -15.15
N HIS A 293 2.23 4.87 -14.69
CA HIS A 293 2.63 3.62 -15.29
C HIS A 293 1.70 2.49 -14.86
N LEU A 294 1.28 1.69 -15.83
CA LEU A 294 0.35 0.59 -15.64
C LEU A 294 1.06 -0.76 -15.58
N ALA A 295 0.56 -1.63 -14.72
CA ALA A 295 0.95 -3.03 -14.68
C ALA A 295 0.18 -3.83 -15.74
N SER A 296 0.71 -4.99 -16.14
CA SER A 296 0.06 -5.90 -17.10
C SER A 296 -1.36 -6.30 -16.67
N SER A 297 -1.61 -6.46 -15.38
CA SER A 297 -2.93 -6.77 -14.82
C SER A 297 -3.99 -5.67 -15.01
N SER A 298 -3.57 -4.48 -15.41
CA SER A 298 -4.42 -3.33 -15.69
C SER A 298 -4.68 -3.13 -17.19
N LEU A 299 -4.00 -3.90 -18.07
CA LEU A 299 -4.08 -3.81 -19.53
C LEU A 299 -4.70 -5.08 -20.12
N SER A 300 -5.62 -4.98 -21.08
CA SER A 300 -6.40 -6.14 -21.57
C SER A 300 -5.94 -6.76 -22.88
N ASP A 301 -5.10 -6.10 -23.67
CA ASP A 301 -4.97 -6.50 -25.07
C ASP A 301 -3.67 -7.26 -25.35
N ALA A 302 -3.79 -8.59 -25.29
CA ALA A 302 -2.87 -9.52 -25.94
C ALA A 302 -2.95 -9.29 -27.47
N GLY A 303 -2.10 -8.39 -27.98
CA GLY A 303 -2.08 -7.99 -29.39
C GLY A 303 -1.60 -6.55 -29.63
N SER A 304 -1.53 -5.73 -28.58
CA SER A 304 -0.90 -4.41 -28.65
C SER A 304 0.63 -4.54 -28.53
N ASN A 305 1.40 -3.68 -29.22
CA ASN A 305 2.87 -3.57 -29.04
C ASN A 305 3.28 -3.05 -27.64
N VAL A 306 2.34 -3.01 -26.69
CA VAL A 306 2.51 -2.51 -25.33
C VAL A 306 3.38 -3.50 -24.56
N ARG A 307 4.47 -3.02 -23.96
CA ARG A 307 5.32 -3.77 -23.03
C ARG A 307 4.98 -3.34 -21.60
N PRO A 308 3.98 -3.97 -20.96
CA PRO A 308 3.53 -3.53 -19.65
C PRO A 308 4.53 -3.90 -18.55
N TRP A 309 4.53 -3.13 -17.47
CA TRP A 309 5.33 -3.45 -16.28
C TRP A 309 4.80 -4.71 -15.58
N THR A 310 5.70 -5.51 -15.03
CA THR A 310 5.36 -6.53 -14.03
C THR A 310 5.36 -5.87 -12.66
N CYS A 311 4.24 -5.94 -11.93
CA CYS A 311 4.10 -5.33 -10.61
C CYS A 311 4.07 -6.40 -9.52
N THR A 312 4.98 -6.27 -8.55
CA THR A 312 4.95 -7.02 -7.29
C THR A 312 4.55 -6.09 -6.15
N MET A 313 3.68 -6.55 -5.25
CA MET A 313 3.15 -5.76 -4.15
C MET A 313 3.40 -6.43 -2.80
N HIS A 314 3.91 -5.67 -1.83
CA HIS A 314 4.10 -6.12 -0.45
C HIS A 314 3.40 -5.18 0.53
N ASN A 315 2.55 -5.75 1.37
CA ASN A 315 1.95 -5.03 2.48
C ASN A 315 2.89 -5.10 3.68
N GLY A 316 3.13 -3.95 4.33
CA GLY A 316 4.00 -3.88 5.50
C GLY A 316 3.46 -2.91 6.54
N ARG A 317 4.12 -2.91 7.71
CA ARG A 317 3.81 -2.00 8.80
C ARG A 317 5.07 -1.64 9.57
N TRP A 318 5.23 -0.35 9.86
CA TRP A 318 6.13 0.15 10.89
C TRP A 318 5.41 0.09 12.23
N VAL A 319 5.95 -0.68 13.16
CA VAL A 319 5.44 -0.90 14.51
C VAL A 319 6.49 -0.43 15.50
N LYS A 320 6.06 0.38 16.47
CA LYS A 320 6.92 1.00 17.48
C LYS A 320 7.80 -0.04 18.17
N GLY A 321 9.11 0.22 18.27
CA GLY A 321 10.11 -0.67 18.87
C GLY A 321 10.33 -2.04 18.19
N ILE A 322 9.61 -2.34 17.11
CA ILE A 322 9.67 -3.63 16.40
C ILE A 322 10.25 -3.43 15.00
N SER A 323 9.60 -2.60 14.19
CA SER A 323 9.93 -2.42 12.77
C SER A 323 9.99 -0.96 12.34
N SER A 324 9.73 0.00 13.23
CA SER A 324 9.85 1.44 12.99
C SER A 324 11.28 1.94 13.27
N GLY A 325 12.24 1.51 12.45
CA GLY A 325 13.67 1.72 12.71
C GLY A 325 14.18 3.15 12.49
N GLY A 326 13.41 4.00 11.81
CA GLY A 326 13.81 5.35 11.40
C GLY A 326 14.72 5.34 10.15
N PRO A 327 15.46 6.43 9.87
CA PRO A 327 16.34 6.56 8.70
C PRO A 327 17.76 6.01 8.95
N PRO A 328 18.60 5.83 7.91
CA PRO A 328 19.98 5.39 8.09
C PRO A 328 20.84 6.46 8.77
N GLN A 329 21.88 6.03 9.50
CA GLN A 329 22.74 6.88 10.33
C GLN A 329 23.42 8.05 9.57
N ALA A 330 23.68 7.89 8.27
CA ALA A 330 24.38 8.89 7.46
C ALA A 330 23.49 10.01 6.89
N TRP A 331 22.19 10.02 7.19
CA TRP A 331 21.25 11.02 6.67
C TRP A 331 21.45 12.43 7.27
N GLY A 332 22.19 12.56 8.38
CA GLY A 332 22.35 13.79 9.17
C GLY A 332 23.21 14.93 8.57
N ASN A 333 23.68 14.84 7.32
CA ASN A 333 24.50 15.89 6.68
C ASN A 333 23.70 16.82 5.74
N PHE A 334 22.37 16.76 5.72
CA PHE A 334 21.54 17.70 4.97
C PHE A 334 21.28 19.01 5.75
N PRO A 335 21.32 20.20 5.10
CA PRO A 335 21.05 21.47 5.77
C PRO A 335 19.59 21.52 6.25
N GLY A 336 19.37 21.56 7.56
CA GLY A 336 18.04 21.68 8.17
C GLY A 336 17.74 20.69 9.30
N TYR A 337 18.48 19.58 9.40
CA TYR A 337 18.33 18.57 10.46
C TYR A 337 19.62 18.42 11.27
N SER A 338 19.98 19.45 12.05
CA SER A 338 21.24 19.48 12.80
C SER A 338 21.28 18.63 14.08
N GLN A 339 20.25 17.82 14.39
CA GLN A 339 20.19 17.04 15.64
C GLN A 339 19.42 15.71 15.53
N SER A 340 19.46 14.99 14.41
CA SER A 340 18.83 13.66 14.37
C SER A 340 19.64 12.66 15.21
N PRO A 341 19.05 12.01 16.24
CA PRO A 341 19.78 11.02 17.03
C PRO A 341 20.27 9.88 16.14
N VAL A 342 21.45 9.34 16.46
CA VAL A 342 22.01 8.17 15.78
C VAL A 342 21.00 7.02 15.82
N CYS A 343 20.34 6.75 14.69
CA CYS A 343 19.34 5.70 14.59
C CYS A 343 20.03 4.34 14.44
N ARG A 344 20.41 3.74 15.58
CA ARG A 344 20.95 2.37 15.65
C ARG A 344 19.92 1.30 15.29
N SER A 345 18.65 1.68 15.16
CA SER A 345 17.50 0.85 14.86
C SER A 345 17.18 0.73 13.37
N TYR A 346 17.91 1.39 12.47
CA TYR A 346 17.58 1.41 11.02
C TYR A 346 17.38 0.00 10.43
N TRP A 347 18.20 -0.95 10.86
CA TRP A 347 18.17 -2.35 10.43
C TRP A 347 16.89 -3.10 10.84
N LEU A 348 16.08 -2.55 11.75
CA LEU A 348 14.77 -3.11 12.14
C LEU A 348 13.68 -2.83 11.11
N ASN A 349 13.86 -1.85 10.22
CA ASN A 349 12.88 -1.61 9.16
C ASN A 349 12.73 -2.87 8.28
N PRO A 350 11.51 -3.15 7.77
CA PRO A 350 11.29 -4.26 6.85
C PRO A 350 12.25 -4.19 5.66
N GLN A 351 12.74 -5.34 5.19
CA GLN A 351 13.65 -5.44 4.05
C GLN A 351 13.01 -6.28 2.94
N PHE A 352 13.25 -5.90 1.68
CA PHE A 352 12.71 -6.59 0.51
C PHE A 352 13.83 -6.85 -0.50
N ARG A 353 13.92 -8.09 -0.99
CA ARG A 353 14.95 -8.49 -1.94
C ARG A 353 14.47 -8.25 -3.36
N LEU A 354 15.20 -7.41 -4.09
CA LEU A 354 15.01 -7.14 -5.51
C LEU A 354 16.06 -7.90 -6.31
N THR A 355 15.60 -8.77 -7.21
CA THR A 355 16.46 -9.56 -8.09
C THR A 355 16.28 -9.06 -9.53
N LEU A 356 17.37 -8.59 -10.13
CA LEU A 356 17.44 -8.08 -11.50
C LEU A 356 18.27 -9.05 -12.34
N LEU A 357 17.66 -9.76 -13.29
CA LEU A 357 18.32 -10.74 -14.16
C LEU A 357 18.30 -10.35 -15.63
N GLU A 358 17.16 -9.91 -16.14
CA GLU A 358 16.95 -9.61 -17.57
C GLU A 358 17.11 -8.10 -17.80
N GLU A 359 18.05 -7.75 -18.68
CA GLU A 359 18.30 -6.37 -19.15
C GLU A 359 17.10 -5.87 -19.97
N ASP A 360 16.93 -4.55 -20.03
CA ASP A 360 15.84 -3.93 -20.79
C ASP A 360 15.96 -4.22 -22.29
N ASP A 361 14.84 -4.59 -22.92
CA ASP A 361 14.79 -4.92 -24.35
C ASP A 361 14.73 -3.64 -25.26
N ASP A 362 15.42 -2.54 -24.92
CA ASP A 362 15.49 -1.33 -25.77
C ASP A 362 16.75 -1.37 -26.67
N PRO A 363 16.60 -1.52 -28.01
CA PRO A 363 17.74 -1.63 -28.93
C PRO A 363 18.59 -0.35 -29.02
N ASN A 364 18.15 0.77 -28.44
CA ASN A 364 18.89 2.03 -28.42
C ASN A 364 19.60 2.30 -27.08
N ASP A 365 19.44 1.44 -26.07
CA ASP A 365 20.17 1.60 -24.82
C ASP A 365 21.63 1.22 -25.00
N THR A 366 22.52 2.16 -24.67
CA THR A 366 23.98 1.98 -24.76
C THR A 366 24.55 1.22 -23.57
N GLU A 367 23.80 1.12 -22.47
CA GLU A 367 24.18 0.45 -21.24
C GLU A 367 23.24 -0.72 -20.93
N LYS A 368 23.84 -1.87 -20.62
CA LYS A 368 23.13 -3.08 -20.21
C LYS A 368 22.63 -2.92 -18.77
N ALA A 369 21.38 -2.53 -18.60
CA ALA A 369 20.78 -2.30 -17.30
C ALA A 369 19.33 -2.79 -17.23
N CYS A 370 18.82 -2.91 -16.01
CA CYS A 370 17.45 -3.30 -15.70
C CYS A 370 16.71 -2.09 -15.11
N SER A 371 15.67 -1.63 -15.79
CA SER A 371 14.81 -0.53 -15.35
C SER A 371 13.71 -1.02 -14.41
N PHE A 372 13.45 -0.22 -13.38
CA PHE A 372 12.38 -0.49 -12.43
C PHE A 372 11.86 0.78 -11.76
N LEU A 373 10.65 0.70 -11.20
CA LEU A 373 10.09 1.71 -10.31
C LEU A 373 9.80 1.08 -8.95
N VAL A 374 10.16 1.76 -7.87
CA VAL A 374 9.78 1.40 -6.50
C VAL A 374 8.87 2.49 -5.96
N SER A 375 7.65 2.10 -5.58
CA SER A 375 6.64 2.96 -4.97
C SER A 375 6.42 2.53 -3.52
N LEU A 376 6.49 3.48 -2.59
CA LEU A 376 6.17 3.29 -1.18
C LEU A 376 4.98 4.19 -0.82
N MET A 377 3.82 3.56 -0.62
CA MET A 377 2.57 4.24 -0.26
C MET A 377 2.22 3.99 1.20
N GLN A 378 2.00 5.05 1.97
CA GLN A 378 1.45 4.95 3.33
C GLN A 378 -0.08 4.82 3.26
N LYS A 379 -0.63 3.90 4.05
CA LYS A 379 -2.08 3.65 4.08
C LYS A 379 -2.82 4.60 4.99
N HIS A 380 -4.06 4.89 4.64
CA HIS A 380 -5.03 5.63 5.46
C HIS A 380 -4.61 7.05 5.85
N GLY A 381 -3.68 7.68 5.10
CA GLY A 381 -3.14 9.02 5.40
C GLY A 381 -4.24 10.02 5.78
N ARG A 382 -5.20 10.28 4.89
CA ARG A 382 -6.31 11.23 5.14
C ARG A 382 -7.18 10.92 6.37
N ARG A 383 -7.25 9.67 6.84
CA ARG A 383 -8.01 9.28 8.06
C ARG A 383 -7.17 9.38 9.34
N LEU A 384 -5.86 9.17 9.23
CA LEU A 384 -4.92 9.14 10.36
C LEU A 384 -4.17 10.47 10.57
N GLY A 385 -4.41 11.48 9.73
CA GLY A 385 -3.85 12.82 9.85
C GLY A 385 -2.86 13.16 8.73
N ALA A 386 -1.87 14.00 9.02
CA ALA A 386 -0.86 14.35 8.04
C ALA A 386 0.01 13.13 7.66
N PRO A 387 0.45 13.01 6.40
CA PRO A 387 1.43 12.00 6.03
C PRO A 387 2.74 12.19 6.81
N LEU A 388 3.26 11.18 7.53
CA LEU A 388 4.66 11.20 7.97
C LEU A 388 5.57 11.22 6.75
N SER A 389 6.76 11.76 6.97
CA SER A 389 7.87 11.71 6.05
C SER A 389 8.37 10.27 5.86
N ILE A 390 8.37 9.78 4.63
CA ILE A 390 8.77 8.41 4.27
C ILE A 390 9.88 8.43 3.21
N GLY A 391 10.67 7.36 3.15
CA GLY A 391 11.79 7.22 2.23
C GLY A 391 12.19 5.77 1.95
N ILE A 392 12.89 5.58 0.83
CA ILE A 392 13.35 4.29 0.33
C ILE A 392 14.86 4.35 0.13
N HIS A 393 15.54 3.27 0.51
CA HIS A 393 16.96 3.06 0.24
C HIS A 393 17.15 1.68 -0.38
N ILE A 394 18.02 1.58 -1.37
CA ILE A 394 18.33 0.35 -2.09
C ILE A 394 19.84 0.10 -1.99
N TYR A 395 20.21 -1.08 -1.54
CA TYR A 395 21.60 -1.50 -1.34
C TYR A 395 21.92 -2.66 -2.28
N GLN A 396 23.09 -2.67 -2.88
CA GLN A 396 23.57 -3.83 -3.62
C GLN A 396 24.12 -4.88 -2.65
N VAL A 397 23.79 -6.15 -2.87
CA VAL A 397 24.21 -7.26 -2.02
C VAL A 397 24.77 -8.42 -2.85
N SER A 398 25.50 -9.32 -2.20
CA SER A 398 25.89 -10.58 -2.83
C SER A 398 24.70 -11.54 -2.90
N PRO A 399 24.64 -12.47 -3.87
CA PRO A 399 23.52 -13.41 -4.00
C PRO A 399 23.27 -14.28 -2.76
N GLN A 400 24.29 -14.50 -1.93
CA GLN A 400 24.20 -15.27 -0.69
C GLN A 400 23.67 -14.45 0.49
N GLN A 401 23.64 -13.13 0.37
CA GLN A 401 23.23 -12.22 1.44
C GLN A 401 21.73 -11.94 1.33
N ALA A 402 20.95 -12.70 2.11
CA ALA A 402 19.48 -12.58 2.11
C ALA A 402 18.97 -11.34 2.87
N TYR A 403 19.75 -10.80 3.82
CA TYR A 403 19.34 -9.73 4.72
C TYR A 403 20.54 -8.84 5.11
N LEU A 404 20.30 -7.56 5.37
CA LEU A 404 21.31 -6.61 5.84
C LEU A 404 21.26 -6.44 7.36
N SER A 405 22.30 -6.96 8.03
CA SER A 405 22.49 -6.82 9.47
C SER A 405 22.95 -5.40 9.86
N PRO A 406 22.92 -5.03 11.16
CA PRO A 406 23.50 -3.76 11.62
C PRO A 406 24.95 -3.55 11.17
N ALA A 407 25.75 -4.63 11.14
CA ALA A 407 27.15 -4.56 10.72
C ALA A 407 27.27 -4.24 9.22
N ASP A 408 26.45 -4.87 8.39
CA ASP A 408 26.42 -4.65 6.94
C ASP A 408 26.02 -3.21 6.60
N LEU A 409 25.03 -2.67 7.31
CA LEU A 409 24.54 -1.29 7.12
C LEU A 409 25.52 -0.22 7.61
N THR A 410 26.48 -0.60 8.44
CA THR A 410 27.56 0.32 8.86
C THR A 410 28.66 0.42 7.79
N SER A 411 28.89 -0.66 7.04
CA SER A 411 29.95 -0.75 6.01
C SER A 411 29.44 -0.44 4.59
N SER A 412 28.13 -0.54 4.36
CA SER A 412 27.51 -0.40 3.04
C SER A 412 26.83 0.95 2.86
N ARG A 413 26.83 1.46 1.62
CA ARG A 413 26.06 2.65 1.23
C ARG A 413 24.94 2.26 0.27
N PRO A 414 23.79 2.95 0.31
CA PRO A 414 22.75 2.73 -0.69
C PRO A 414 23.27 3.10 -2.08
N VAL A 415 22.95 2.26 -3.06
CA VAL A 415 23.21 2.51 -4.48
C VAL A 415 22.14 3.40 -5.11
N LEU A 416 20.93 3.41 -4.54
CA LEU A 416 19.83 4.26 -4.96
C LEU A 416 18.97 4.63 -3.74
N MET A 417 18.50 5.88 -3.68
CA MET A 417 17.70 6.39 -2.56
C MET A 417 16.88 7.61 -2.98
N VAL A 418 15.80 7.91 -2.25
CA VAL A 418 15.15 9.22 -2.40
C VAL A 418 16.11 10.32 -1.96
N PRO A 419 16.14 11.48 -2.65
CA PRO A 419 17.02 12.58 -2.27
C PRO A 419 16.58 13.23 -0.95
N ASN A 420 15.27 13.22 -0.66
CA ASN A 420 14.69 13.68 0.58
C ASN A 420 13.58 12.75 1.04
N TYR A 421 13.45 12.53 2.36
CA TYR A 421 12.21 12.01 2.92
C TYR A 421 11.09 13.00 2.63
N CYS A 422 9.91 12.49 2.29
CA CYS A 422 8.82 13.31 1.77
C CYS A 422 7.52 13.04 2.51
N ASP A 423 6.79 14.11 2.84
CA ASP A 423 5.49 14.09 3.53
C ASP A 423 4.35 13.87 2.54
N ARG A 424 4.53 12.94 1.60
CA ARG A 424 3.53 12.56 0.59
C ARG A 424 2.91 11.21 0.94
N GLN A 425 1.68 11.00 0.49
CA GLN A 425 1.03 9.69 0.62
C GLN A 425 1.83 8.58 -0.09
N GLU A 426 2.56 8.93 -1.14
CA GLU A 426 3.40 8.01 -1.89
C GLU A 426 4.71 8.66 -2.31
N VAL A 427 5.80 7.90 -2.22
CA VAL A 427 7.10 8.25 -2.80
C VAL A 427 7.47 7.22 -3.85
N VAL A 428 7.98 7.69 -4.99
CA VAL A 428 8.38 6.85 -6.13
C VAL A 428 9.83 7.11 -6.47
N ILE A 429 10.59 6.04 -6.71
CA ILE A 429 11.95 6.09 -7.24
C ILE A 429 11.97 5.31 -8.54
N ARG A 430 12.51 5.93 -9.59
CA ARG A 430 12.98 5.25 -10.79
C ARG A 430 14.42 4.83 -10.64
N GLY A 431 14.72 3.58 -10.95
CA GLY A 431 16.06 3.02 -10.94
C GLY A 431 16.41 2.35 -12.24
N GLN A 432 17.69 2.43 -12.59
CA GLN A 432 18.32 1.67 -13.65
C GLN A 432 19.61 1.13 -13.05
N LEU A 433 19.66 -0.18 -12.81
CA LEU A 433 20.79 -0.84 -12.15
C LEU A 433 21.25 -2.03 -12.99
N ALA A 434 22.52 -2.42 -12.85
CA ALA A 434 23.03 -3.61 -13.51
C ALA A 434 22.29 -4.88 -13.00
N PRO A 435 22.29 -5.98 -13.78
CA PRO A 435 21.81 -7.27 -13.29
C PRO A 435 22.53 -7.66 -11.99
N GLY A 436 21.77 -8.08 -10.98
CA GLY A 436 22.28 -8.35 -9.65
C GLY A 436 21.19 -8.45 -8.59
N GLU A 437 21.63 -8.43 -7.34
CA GLU A 437 20.81 -8.63 -6.15
C GLU A 437 20.87 -7.39 -5.28
N TYR A 438 19.70 -6.95 -4.84
CA TYR A 438 19.52 -5.70 -4.12
C TYR A 438 18.56 -5.86 -2.94
N ILE A 439 18.71 -5.02 -1.92
CA ILE A 439 17.81 -4.94 -0.78
C ILE A 439 17.20 -3.55 -0.71
N ILE A 440 15.87 -3.49 -0.73
CA ILE A 440 15.05 -2.30 -0.56
C ILE A 440 14.65 -2.20 0.92
N ILE A 441 14.92 -1.05 1.54
CA ILE A 441 14.55 -0.75 2.92
C ILE A 441 13.65 0.50 2.96
N PRO A 442 12.31 0.35 3.04
CA PRO A 442 11.39 1.45 3.31
C PRO A 442 11.39 1.85 4.78
N SER A 443 11.35 3.15 5.05
CA SER A 443 11.38 3.67 6.43
C SER A 443 10.67 5.02 6.56
N THR A 444 10.37 5.40 7.79
CA THR A 444 9.97 6.74 8.19
C THR A 444 11.19 7.61 8.53
N ALA A 445 11.06 8.94 8.45
CA ALA A 445 12.17 9.86 8.76
C ALA A 445 12.54 9.90 10.23
N LEU A 446 11.69 9.41 11.13
CA LEU A 446 11.97 9.25 12.55
C LEU A 446 11.65 7.81 12.98
N PRO A 447 12.40 7.26 13.96
CA PRO A 447 12.08 5.97 14.56
C PRO A 447 10.76 6.07 15.35
N ASP A 448 10.20 4.91 15.69
CA ASP A 448 9.01 4.77 16.54
C ASP A 448 7.71 5.40 15.98
N GLN A 449 7.73 5.80 14.70
CA GLN A 449 6.54 6.23 14.00
C GLN A 449 5.79 5.03 13.40
N GLU A 450 4.51 4.92 13.70
CA GLU A 450 3.70 3.78 13.26
C GLU A 450 2.89 4.09 12.01
N ARG A 451 2.91 3.16 11.05
CA ARG A 451 2.01 3.17 9.90
C ARG A 451 1.98 1.84 9.18
N GLU A 452 0.86 1.54 8.56
CA GLU A 452 0.81 0.58 7.47
C GLU A 452 1.27 1.22 6.16
N PHE A 453 1.93 0.42 5.32
CA PHE A 453 2.37 0.82 4.00
C PHE A 453 2.15 -0.30 2.97
N LEU A 454 2.22 0.09 1.71
CA LEU A 454 2.25 -0.78 0.55
C LEU A 454 3.50 -0.43 -0.26
N LEU A 455 4.40 -1.40 -0.41
CA LEU A 455 5.53 -1.33 -1.32
C LEU A 455 5.11 -1.95 -2.65
N ARG A 456 5.31 -1.25 -3.76
CA ARG A 456 5.05 -1.75 -5.11
C ARG A 456 6.30 -1.63 -5.93
N VAL A 457 6.66 -2.69 -6.64
CA VAL A 457 7.85 -2.69 -7.51
C VAL A 457 7.44 -3.09 -8.91
N PHE A 458 7.62 -2.15 -9.83
CA PHE A 458 7.35 -2.30 -11.25
C PHE A 458 8.69 -2.63 -11.93
N THR A 459 8.75 -3.75 -12.64
CA THR A 459 9.97 -4.21 -13.30
C THR A 459 9.66 -4.67 -14.73
N GLU A 460 10.64 -4.63 -15.61
CA GLU A 460 10.54 -5.33 -16.90
C GLU A 460 10.55 -6.86 -16.68
N LYS A 461 10.25 -7.63 -17.73
CA LYS A 461 10.10 -9.08 -17.64
C LYS A 461 11.38 -9.74 -17.07
N GLY A 462 11.22 -10.83 -16.32
CA GLY A 462 12.34 -11.62 -15.79
C GLY A 462 12.97 -11.07 -14.51
N ASN A 463 12.44 -9.97 -13.97
CA ASN A 463 12.86 -9.35 -12.73
C ASN A 463 11.74 -9.46 -11.68
N TRP A 464 12.07 -9.58 -10.40
CA TRP A 464 11.06 -9.77 -9.34
C TRP A 464 11.53 -9.31 -7.97
N VAL A 465 10.59 -9.26 -7.02
CA VAL A 465 10.83 -8.88 -5.63
C VAL A 465 10.21 -9.89 -4.69
N ASN A 466 10.90 -10.21 -3.61
CA ASN A 466 10.39 -11.03 -2.51
C ASN A 466 10.65 -10.34 -1.17
N THR A 467 10.02 -10.82 -0.09
CA THR A 467 10.46 -10.43 1.26
C THR A 467 11.91 -10.86 1.46
N ALA A 468 12.72 -9.96 2.02
CA ALA A 468 14.06 -10.33 2.44
C ALA A 468 13.92 -11.01 3.80
N ASP A 469 13.75 -12.33 3.77
CA ASP A 469 13.68 -13.09 5.01
C ASP A 469 15.05 -13.02 5.70
N LYS A 470 15.06 -12.71 7.00
CA LYS A 470 16.23 -13.00 7.82
C LYS A 470 16.51 -14.48 7.61
N ALA A 471 17.65 -14.82 7.02
CA ALA A 471 17.98 -16.19 6.70
C ALA A 471 17.64 -17.07 7.91
N SER A 472 16.64 -17.94 7.74
CA SER A 472 16.53 -19.15 8.54
C SER A 472 17.91 -19.76 8.42
N SER A 473 18.64 -19.78 9.54
CA SER A 473 19.98 -20.34 9.57
C SER A 473 19.84 -21.85 9.43
N GLU A 474 19.58 -22.32 8.21
CA GLU A 474 19.62 -23.74 7.83
C GLU A 474 21.02 -24.34 7.98
N LYS A 475 22.01 -23.50 8.31
CA LYS A 475 23.20 -23.96 9.00
C LYS A 475 23.07 -23.58 10.46
N SER A 476 22.53 -24.52 11.22
CA SER A 476 22.74 -24.63 12.67
C SER A 476 24.25 -24.60 12.93
N VAL A 477 24.83 -23.42 13.04
CA VAL A 477 25.97 -23.24 13.92
C VAL A 477 25.33 -23.43 15.28
N GLN A 478 25.47 -24.64 15.84
CA GLN A 478 25.25 -24.88 17.25
C GLN A 478 26.22 -23.96 17.99
N ALA A 479 25.85 -22.69 18.15
CA ALA A 479 26.34 -21.91 19.26
C ALA A 479 25.71 -22.60 20.46
N VAL A 480 26.42 -23.59 21.00
CA VAL A 480 26.18 -24.10 22.34
C VAL A 480 26.43 -22.89 23.24
N VAL A 481 25.41 -22.05 23.40
CA VAL A 481 25.40 -21.03 24.43
C VAL A 481 25.42 -21.83 25.72
N PRO A 482 26.49 -21.77 26.53
CA PRO A 482 26.52 -22.48 27.78
C PRO A 482 25.35 -21.94 28.60
N LEU A 483 24.33 -22.75 28.85
CA LEU A 483 23.22 -22.39 29.72
C LEU A 483 23.80 -22.21 31.13
N LEU A 484 24.04 -20.95 31.49
CA LEU A 484 24.92 -20.54 32.59
C LEU A 484 24.24 -20.59 33.96
N SER A 485 22.95 -20.91 34.05
CA SER A 485 22.20 -20.87 35.32
C SER A 485 21.34 -22.10 35.52
N LYS A 486 21.20 -22.55 36.76
CA LYS A 486 20.13 -23.47 37.20
C LYS A 486 19.06 -22.62 37.88
N ALA A 487 18.37 -21.80 37.10
CA ALA A 487 17.46 -20.78 37.63
C ALA A 487 16.19 -21.39 38.24
N LEU A 488 15.70 -22.49 37.67
CA LEU A 488 14.63 -23.31 38.26
C LEU A 488 15.16 -24.56 38.96
N PRO A 489 14.42 -25.08 39.96
CA PRO A 489 14.71 -26.35 40.63
C PRO A 489 14.92 -27.54 39.67
N THR A 490 15.68 -28.53 40.15
CA THR A 490 15.84 -29.82 39.45
C THR A 490 14.50 -30.56 39.32
N VAL A 491 14.41 -31.52 38.40
CA VAL A 491 13.16 -32.29 38.19
C VAL A 491 12.72 -33.01 39.47
N ASP A 492 13.65 -33.54 40.27
CA ASP A 492 13.33 -34.20 41.54
C ASP A 492 12.72 -33.23 42.57
N ALA A 493 13.34 -32.06 42.75
CA ALA A 493 12.79 -31.01 43.61
C ALA A 493 11.44 -30.46 43.09
N ALA A 494 11.25 -30.42 41.78
CA ALA A 494 9.99 -30.03 41.16
C ALA A 494 8.89 -31.08 41.38
N ASN A 495 9.23 -32.38 41.40
CA ASN A 495 8.29 -33.45 41.73
C ASN A 495 7.81 -33.35 43.19
N GLU A 496 8.69 -32.94 44.11
CA GLU A 496 8.33 -32.65 45.50
C GLU A 496 7.37 -31.45 45.58
N LEU A 497 7.66 -30.37 44.86
CA LEU A 497 6.77 -29.21 44.76
C LEU A 497 5.42 -29.57 44.13
N PHE A 498 5.40 -30.42 43.10
CA PHE A 498 4.16 -30.91 42.51
C PHE A 498 3.35 -31.68 43.54
N THR A 499 3.98 -32.60 44.27
CA THR A 499 3.30 -33.40 45.30
C THR A 499 2.76 -32.51 46.44
N LYS A 500 3.48 -31.43 46.77
CA LYS A 500 3.07 -30.44 47.78
C LYS A 500 1.80 -29.67 47.37
N PHE A 501 1.70 -29.29 46.09
CA PHE A 501 0.63 -28.42 45.60
C PHE A 501 -0.50 -29.16 44.87
N ALA A 502 -0.30 -30.41 44.49
CA ALA A 502 -1.32 -31.23 43.84
C ALA A 502 -2.55 -31.40 44.74
N SER A 503 -3.70 -31.56 44.10
CA SER A 503 -4.94 -31.94 44.77
C SER A 503 -4.83 -33.35 45.37
N ALA A 504 -5.82 -33.73 46.19
CA ALA A 504 -5.90 -35.08 46.77
C ALA A 504 -5.93 -36.19 45.70
N GLU A 505 -6.32 -35.88 44.46
CA GLU A 505 -6.34 -36.79 43.32
C GLU A 505 -5.02 -36.82 42.54
N GLY A 506 -3.97 -36.15 43.03
CA GLY A 506 -2.66 -36.08 42.35
C GLY A 506 -2.65 -35.22 41.09
N ARG A 507 -3.61 -34.30 40.96
CA ARG A 507 -3.77 -33.40 39.80
C ARG A 507 -3.46 -31.95 40.15
N CYS A 508 -2.85 -31.22 39.21
CA CYS A 508 -2.46 -29.82 39.34
C CYS A 508 -3.19 -28.94 38.32
N GLY A 509 -4.10 -28.08 38.78
CA GLY A 509 -4.77 -27.08 37.95
C GLY A 509 -4.02 -25.74 37.93
N ALA A 510 -4.57 -24.75 37.22
CA ALA A 510 -3.91 -23.44 37.06
C ALA A 510 -3.59 -22.72 38.37
N VAL A 511 -4.44 -22.85 39.40
CA VAL A 511 -4.24 -22.20 40.72
C VAL A 511 -3.10 -22.89 41.48
N GLN A 512 -3.06 -24.23 41.46
CA GLN A 512 -1.98 -25.01 42.06
C GLN A 512 -0.65 -24.73 41.34
N LEU A 513 -0.66 -24.69 40.00
CA LEU A 513 0.52 -24.39 39.20
C LEU A 513 1.04 -22.97 39.47
N GLN A 514 0.16 -21.99 39.68
CA GLN A 514 0.55 -20.63 40.05
C GLN A 514 1.31 -20.62 41.38
N ALA A 515 0.78 -21.28 42.41
CA ALA A 515 1.43 -21.35 43.72
C ALA A 515 2.79 -22.08 43.64
N LEU A 516 2.84 -23.17 42.88
CA LEU A 516 4.06 -23.92 42.62
C LEU A 516 5.14 -23.07 41.94
N LEU A 517 4.79 -22.39 40.83
CA LEU A 517 5.72 -21.55 40.08
C LEU A 517 6.22 -20.38 40.91
N ARG A 518 5.34 -19.77 41.73
CA ARG A 518 5.71 -18.71 42.68
C ARG A 518 6.78 -19.19 43.67
N GLU A 519 6.57 -20.35 44.29
CA GLU A 519 7.53 -20.92 45.23
C GLU A 519 8.84 -21.30 44.54
N ALA A 520 8.77 -21.87 43.34
CA ALA A 520 9.94 -22.30 42.58
C ALA A 520 10.89 -21.15 42.21
N VAL A 521 10.36 -19.94 41.97
CA VAL A 521 11.19 -18.77 41.62
C VAL A 521 11.61 -17.94 42.84
N GLN A 522 10.94 -18.09 43.98
CA GLN A 522 11.08 -17.21 45.16
C GLN A 522 12.50 -17.18 45.74
N GLY A 523 13.27 -18.27 45.59
CA GLY A 523 14.66 -18.38 46.08
C GLY A 523 15.75 -18.12 45.04
N GLY A 524 15.39 -17.76 43.79
CA GLY A 524 16.33 -17.67 42.67
C GLY A 524 16.59 -16.25 42.15
N VAL A 525 17.36 -16.17 41.07
CA VAL A 525 17.61 -14.93 40.30
C VAL A 525 16.33 -14.25 39.78
N LEU A 526 15.22 -15.00 39.73
CA LEU A 526 13.91 -14.54 39.26
C LEU A 526 12.90 -14.27 40.39
N SER A 527 13.34 -14.19 41.66
CA SER A 527 12.46 -14.00 42.83
C SER A 527 11.48 -12.83 42.70
N GLY A 528 11.87 -11.74 42.04
CA GLY A 528 10.99 -10.59 41.79
C GLY A 528 9.93 -10.79 40.71
N THR A 529 9.83 -11.96 40.09
CA THR A 529 8.83 -12.29 39.06
C THR A 529 7.64 -13.11 39.58
N ALA A 530 7.69 -13.57 40.85
CA ALA A 530 6.66 -14.44 41.43
C ALA A 530 5.25 -13.85 41.29
N GLU A 531 5.08 -12.56 41.56
CA GLU A 531 3.78 -11.89 41.48
C GLU A 531 3.25 -11.73 40.05
N LEU A 532 4.12 -11.83 39.03
CA LEU A 532 3.76 -11.72 37.62
C LEU A 532 3.11 -13.00 37.05
N PHE A 533 3.17 -14.11 37.79
CA PHE A 533 2.41 -15.31 37.47
C PHE A 533 0.96 -15.11 37.89
N SER A 534 0.09 -14.83 36.92
CA SER A 534 -1.36 -14.80 37.10
C SER A 534 -1.99 -16.18 36.86
N VAL A 535 -3.18 -16.40 37.41
CA VAL A 535 -3.96 -17.62 37.15
C VAL A 535 -4.20 -17.81 35.65
N GLU A 536 -4.42 -16.72 34.90
CA GLU A 536 -4.68 -16.76 33.46
C GLU A 536 -3.46 -17.23 32.64
N ARG A 537 -2.26 -16.77 33.01
CA ARG A 537 -1.01 -17.28 32.42
C ARG A 537 -0.83 -18.77 32.74
N CYS A 538 -1.16 -19.19 33.96
CA CYS A 538 -1.09 -20.60 34.35
C CYS A 538 -2.13 -21.46 33.63
N LYS A 539 -3.35 -20.96 33.37
CA LYS A 539 -4.32 -21.65 32.51
C LYS A 539 -3.79 -21.85 31.10
N THR A 540 -3.11 -20.85 30.55
CA THR A 540 -2.45 -20.96 29.24
C THR A 540 -1.40 -22.07 29.28
N LEU A 541 -0.53 -22.10 30.30
CA LEU A 541 0.49 -23.15 30.42
C LEU A 541 -0.13 -24.56 30.53
N VAL A 542 -1.18 -24.71 31.35
CA VAL A 542 -1.89 -25.99 31.49
C VAL A 542 -2.53 -26.42 30.17
N SER A 543 -3.22 -25.52 29.47
CA SER A 543 -3.95 -25.88 28.25
C SER A 543 -3.06 -26.27 27.07
N GLN A 544 -1.78 -25.85 27.06
CA GLN A 544 -0.83 -26.27 26.02
C GLN A 544 -0.37 -27.73 26.17
N VAL A 545 -0.36 -28.25 27.41
CA VAL A 545 0.21 -29.56 27.73
C VAL A 545 -0.85 -30.59 28.07
N ASP A 546 -2.03 -30.16 28.52
CA ASP A 546 -3.15 -31.05 28.83
C ASP A 546 -3.68 -31.76 27.58
N LYS A 547 -3.20 -32.99 27.38
CA LYS A 547 -3.55 -33.85 26.24
C LYS A 547 -5.01 -34.31 26.28
N HIS A 548 -5.65 -34.26 27.45
CA HIS A 548 -6.96 -34.86 27.68
C HIS A 548 -8.10 -33.84 27.84
N GLY A 549 -7.79 -32.57 28.04
CA GLY A 549 -8.77 -31.48 28.13
C GLY A 549 -9.47 -31.37 29.49
N PHE A 550 -8.85 -31.85 30.56
CA PHE A 550 -9.39 -31.80 31.92
C PHE A 550 -9.14 -30.47 32.65
N GLY A 551 -8.30 -29.58 32.09
CA GLY A 551 -7.85 -28.35 32.73
C GLY A 551 -6.86 -28.59 33.88
N GLN A 552 -6.24 -29.77 33.93
CA GLN A 552 -5.36 -30.20 35.01
C GLN A 552 -4.24 -31.11 34.48
N LEU A 553 -3.05 -30.99 35.06
CA LEU A 553 -1.88 -31.81 34.75
C LEU A 553 -1.76 -32.97 35.75
N ASP A 554 -1.44 -34.16 35.27
CA ASP A 554 -0.81 -35.19 36.13
C ASP A 554 0.71 -35.01 36.19
N MET A 555 1.37 -35.93 36.89
CA MET A 555 2.81 -35.92 37.08
C MET A 555 3.58 -36.08 35.75
N GLU A 556 3.05 -36.80 34.76
CA GLU A 556 3.72 -37.01 33.49
C GLU A 556 3.66 -35.73 32.64
N ASP A 557 2.46 -35.17 32.49
CA ASP A 557 2.28 -33.88 31.81
C ASP A 557 3.05 -32.74 32.51
N PHE A 558 3.14 -32.77 33.85
CA PHE A 558 3.94 -31.80 34.59
C PHE A 558 5.44 -31.93 34.31
N LYS A 559 5.98 -33.14 34.22
CA LYS A 559 7.41 -33.35 33.90
C LYS A 559 7.75 -32.81 32.51
N ASP A 560 6.91 -33.12 31.53
CA ASP A 560 7.04 -32.60 30.15
C ASP A 560 7.04 -31.06 30.14
N LEU A 561 6.11 -30.44 30.88
CA LEU A 561 6.06 -28.99 31.04
C LEU A 561 7.33 -28.46 31.72
N TRP A 562 7.74 -29.06 32.84
CA TRP A 562 8.83 -28.56 33.68
C TRP A 562 10.18 -28.55 32.96
N GLU A 563 10.46 -29.58 32.16
CA GLU A 563 11.69 -29.65 31.36
C GLU A 563 11.77 -28.50 30.35
N LYS A 564 10.65 -28.18 29.68
CA LYS A 564 10.57 -27.04 28.75
C LYS A 564 10.74 -25.72 29.48
N LEU A 565 10.01 -25.52 30.58
CA LEU A 565 10.12 -24.29 31.38
C LEU A 565 11.56 -24.08 31.84
N ARG A 566 12.22 -25.10 32.39
CA ARG A 566 13.62 -25.00 32.82
C ARG A 566 14.56 -24.59 31.69
N ARG A 567 14.48 -25.25 30.54
CA ARG A 567 15.30 -24.89 29.37
C ARG A 567 15.09 -23.45 28.94
N TRP A 568 13.84 -23.00 28.84
CA TRP A 568 13.52 -21.65 28.40
C TRP A 568 13.82 -20.59 29.46
N THR A 569 13.72 -20.92 30.75
CA THR A 569 14.17 -20.04 31.83
C THR A 569 15.67 -19.82 31.75
N ASP A 570 16.46 -20.86 31.50
CA ASP A 570 17.91 -20.72 31.39
C ASP A 570 18.29 -19.86 30.17
N ILE A 571 17.54 -19.96 29.07
CA ILE A 571 17.65 -19.06 27.90
C ILE A 571 17.30 -17.62 28.30
N PHE A 572 16.15 -17.40 28.94
CA PHE A 572 15.69 -16.09 29.36
C PHE A 572 16.75 -15.36 30.19
N VAL A 573 17.28 -16.02 31.23
CA VAL A 573 18.31 -15.45 32.12
C VAL A 573 19.61 -15.16 31.37
N THR A 574 19.92 -15.92 30.32
CA THR A 574 21.12 -15.68 29.51
C THR A 574 21.00 -14.41 28.66
N PHE A 575 19.79 -14.07 28.21
CA PHE A 575 19.54 -12.90 27.36
C PHE A 575 19.10 -11.65 28.12
N ASP A 576 18.54 -11.78 29.33
CA ASP A 576 18.23 -10.68 30.26
C ASP A 576 19.51 -10.11 30.90
N LYS A 577 20.41 -9.57 30.06
CA LYS A 577 21.76 -9.13 30.48
C LYS A 577 21.72 -7.97 31.46
N ASN A 578 20.69 -7.14 31.37
CA ASN A 578 20.47 -6.00 32.26
C ASN A 578 19.73 -6.39 33.55
N GLN A 579 19.37 -7.67 33.73
CA GLN A 579 18.59 -8.18 34.87
C GLN A 579 17.29 -7.41 35.09
N SER A 580 16.69 -6.92 34.00
CA SER A 580 15.44 -6.19 34.02
C SER A 580 14.24 -7.08 34.34
N ARG A 581 14.42 -8.41 34.24
CA ARG A 581 13.38 -9.44 34.38
C ARG A 581 12.32 -9.39 33.27
N SER A 582 12.68 -8.73 32.17
CA SER A 582 11.95 -8.68 30.92
C SER A 582 12.96 -8.78 29.76
N LEU A 583 12.51 -9.14 28.57
CA LEU A 583 13.34 -9.09 27.36
C LEU A 583 12.83 -7.99 26.43
N ASP A 584 13.75 -7.23 25.84
CA ASP A 584 13.43 -6.36 24.72
C ASP A 584 13.33 -7.15 23.40
N TYR A 585 12.88 -6.49 22.34
CA TYR A 585 12.63 -7.15 21.06
C TYR A 585 13.90 -7.80 20.44
N PRO A 586 15.07 -7.14 20.39
CA PRO A 586 16.33 -7.80 20.01
C PRO A 586 16.67 -9.03 20.85
N GLU A 587 16.48 -8.97 22.17
CA GLU A 587 16.74 -10.10 23.08
C GLU A 587 15.79 -11.28 22.83
N ILE A 588 14.53 -11.03 22.49
CA ILE A 588 13.55 -12.07 22.13
C ILE A 588 13.98 -12.82 20.87
N ILE A 589 14.46 -12.12 19.83
CA ILE A 589 14.95 -12.75 18.60
C ILE A 589 16.11 -13.69 18.92
N MET A 590 17.06 -13.24 19.74
CA MET A 590 18.19 -14.06 20.15
C MET A 590 17.77 -15.26 21.01
N ALA A 591 16.78 -15.08 21.90
CA ALA A 591 16.23 -16.14 22.73
C ALA A 591 15.51 -17.22 21.91
N LEU A 592 14.74 -16.84 20.89
CA LEU A 592 14.08 -17.77 19.96
C LEU A 592 15.10 -18.60 19.18
N GLN A 593 16.16 -17.96 18.68
CA GLN A 593 17.27 -18.65 18.01
C GLN A 593 17.96 -19.67 18.92
N ALA A 594 18.24 -19.30 20.18
CA ALA A 594 18.82 -20.22 21.16
C ALA A 594 17.88 -21.40 21.53
N ALA A 595 16.57 -21.19 21.40
CA ALA A 595 15.56 -22.21 21.63
C ALA A 595 15.30 -23.13 20.43
N ASP A 596 15.96 -22.88 19.28
CA ASP A 596 15.72 -23.57 18.02
C ASP A 596 14.28 -23.39 17.50
N LEU A 597 13.68 -22.22 17.77
CA LEU A 597 12.38 -21.84 17.26
C LEU A 597 12.56 -20.77 16.18
N GLN A 598 12.23 -21.14 14.94
CA GLN A 598 12.28 -20.24 13.80
C GLN A 598 10.91 -19.64 13.53
N VAL A 599 10.88 -18.31 13.38
CA VAL A 599 9.68 -17.52 13.08
C VAL A 599 10.02 -16.42 12.09
N ASP A 600 9.09 -16.10 11.21
CA ASP A 600 9.20 -14.96 10.30
C ASP A 600 8.88 -13.63 11.04
N ASP A 601 9.13 -12.51 10.35
CA ASP A 601 8.87 -11.18 10.91
C ASP A 601 7.38 -10.94 11.21
N PHE A 602 6.47 -11.60 10.49
CA PHE A 602 5.02 -11.48 10.74
C PHE A 602 4.64 -12.11 12.09
N VAL A 603 5.10 -13.34 12.36
CA VAL A 603 4.89 -14.02 13.64
C VAL A 603 5.57 -13.25 14.77
N LEU A 604 6.78 -12.70 14.57
CA LEU A 604 7.43 -11.86 15.57
C LEU A 604 6.62 -10.59 15.87
N GLN A 605 6.01 -9.95 14.88
CA GLN A 605 5.11 -8.81 15.11
C GLN A 605 3.88 -9.22 15.93
N LEU A 606 3.29 -10.39 15.64
CA LEU A 606 2.17 -10.90 16.43
C LEU A 606 2.58 -11.20 17.88
N ILE A 607 3.79 -11.73 18.11
CA ILE A 607 4.34 -11.92 19.46
C ILE A 607 4.45 -10.57 20.16
N GLY A 608 5.01 -9.56 19.49
CA GLY A 608 5.09 -8.19 19.98
C GLY A 608 3.72 -7.68 20.44
N VAL A 609 2.77 -7.60 19.51
CA VAL A 609 1.41 -7.09 19.78
C VAL A 609 0.70 -7.82 20.93
N ARG A 610 0.93 -9.13 21.08
CA ARG A 610 0.18 -9.96 22.05
C ARG A 610 0.82 -10.06 23.42
N TYR A 611 2.16 -10.03 23.51
CA TYR A 611 2.90 -10.41 24.72
C TYR A 611 3.78 -9.29 25.30
N THR A 612 4.00 -8.17 24.60
CA THR A 612 4.75 -7.04 25.18
C THR A 612 3.88 -6.23 26.12
N GLU A 613 4.50 -5.72 27.18
CA GLU A 613 3.94 -4.71 28.08
C GLU A 613 4.02 -3.31 27.42
N PRO A 614 3.42 -2.25 27.99
CA PRO A 614 3.43 -0.90 27.39
C PRO A 614 4.83 -0.29 27.16
N ASP A 615 5.85 -0.82 27.82
CA ASP A 615 7.25 -0.45 27.64
C ASP A 615 7.96 -1.23 26.52
N LEU A 616 7.21 -2.04 25.76
CA LEU A 616 7.67 -2.88 24.64
C LEU A 616 8.58 -4.04 25.06
N THR A 617 8.59 -4.39 26.35
CA THR A 617 9.33 -5.55 26.86
C THR A 617 8.40 -6.73 27.13
N VAL A 618 8.93 -7.95 27.10
CA VAL A 618 8.19 -9.16 27.47
C VAL A 618 8.67 -9.67 28.82
N SER A 619 7.78 -9.64 29.82
CA SER A 619 8.07 -10.17 31.16
C SER A 619 8.34 -11.69 31.15
N TYR A 620 9.12 -12.17 32.12
CA TYR A 620 9.45 -13.60 32.25
C TYR A 620 8.26 -14.57 32.13
N PRO A 621 7.11 -14.38 32.82
CA PRO A 621 5.98 -15.29 32.63
C PRO A 621 5.32 -15.19 31.26
N ALA A 622 5.30 -14.00 30.64
CA ALA A 622 4.81 -13.83 29.28
C ALA A 622 5.72 -14.54 28.27
N PHE A 623 7.03 -14.49 28.49
CA PHE A 623 8.02 -15.23 27.72
C PHE A 623 7.74 -16.74 27.73
N LEU A 624 7.59 -17.34 28.92
CA LEU A 624 7.27 -18.76 29.03
C LEU A 624 5.95 -19.13 28.34
N CYS A 625 4.93 -18.27 28.44
CA CYS A 625 3.63 -18.51 27.82
C CYS A 625 3.72 -18.52 26.28
N PHE A 626 4.39 -17.54 25.67
CA PHE A 626 4.48 -17.51 24.21
C PHE A 626 5.42 -18.60 23.68
N MET A 627 6.53 -18.89 24.38
CA MET A 627 7.45 -19.97 23.99
C MET A 627 6.74 -21.32 23.98
N LEU A 628 5.96 -21.61 25.03
CA LEU A 628 5.18 -22.84 25.10
C LEU A 628 4.12 -22.91 24.01
N LYS A 629 3.42 -21.81 23.76
CA LYS A 629 2.40 -21.75 22.72
C LYS A 629 2.99 -21.94 21.33
N LEU A 630 4.10 -21.26 21.04
CA LEU A 630 4.78 -21.34 19.75
C LEU A 630 5.31 -22.75 19.48
N ASP A 631 6.04 -23.34 20.43
CA ASP A 631 6.55 -24.73 20.32
C ASP A 631 5.41 -25.74 20.12
N THR A 632 4.32 -25.59 20.89
CA THR A 632 3.16 -26.49 20.80
C THR A 632 2.47 -26.38 19.44
N MET A 633 2.26 -25.16 18.94
CA MET A 633 1.64 -24.92 17.65
C MET A 633 2.50 -25.41 16.48
N ILE A 634 3.82 -25.19 16.52
CA ILE A 634 4.75 -25.71 15.51
C ILE A 634 4.71 -27.24 15.47
N ARG A 635 4.80 -27.90 16.63
CA ARG A 635 4.74 -29.37 16.70
C ARG A 635 3.40 -29.94 16.26
N LYS A 636 2.28 -29.28 16.62
CA LYS A 636 0.93 -29.66 16.15
C LYS A 636 0.80 -29.51 14.64
N PHE A 637 1.36 -28.45 14.05
CA PHE A 637 1.37 -28.28 12.60
C PHE A 637 2.18 -29.39 11.93
N GLN A 638 3.41 -29.64 12.41
CA GLN A 638 4.29 -30.69 11.88
C GLN A 638 3.69 -32.10 11.99
N SER A 639 2.95 -32.38 13.06
CA SER A 639 2.29 -33.69 13.23
C SER A 639 1.10 -33.89 12.29
N LEU A 640 0.46 -32.79 11.85
CA LEU A 640 -0.62 -32.78 10.88
C LEU A 640 -0.11 -32.77 9.43
N ASP A 641 1.02 -32.12 9.15
CA ASP A 641 1.67 -32.06 7.84
C ASP A 641 2.73 -33.16 7.66
N GLN A 642 2.31 -34.42 7.73
CA GLN A 642 3.21 -35.57 7.62
C GLN A 642 3.93 -35.67 6.25
N VAL A 643 3.41 -34.99 5.23
CA VAL A 643 3.90 -35.02 3.86
C VAL A 643 4.83 -33.83 3.56
N GLY A 644 4.91 -32.84 4.46
CA GLY A 644 5.77 -31.65 4.29
C GLY A 644 5.29 -30.71 3.19
N THR A 645 3.98 -30.62 3.00
CA THR A 645 3.36 -29.78 1.96
C THR A 645 3.31 -28.31 2.34
N GLY A 646 3.52 -27.98 3.62
CA GLY A 646 3.30 -26.64 4.17
C GLY A 646 1.81 -26.30 4.32
N ILE A 647 0.89 -27.26 4.15
CA ILE A 647 -0.56 -27.05 4.21
C ILE A 647 -1.21 -28.15 5.08
N VAL A 648 -2.07 -27.74 6.02
CA VAL A 648 -2.90 -28.66 6.82
C VAL A 648 -4.37 -28.46 6.53
N SER A 649 -5.12 -29.56 6.35
CA SER A 649 -6.58 -29.51 6.16
C SER A 649 -7.28 -29.82 7.48
N LEU A 650 -8.07 -28.87 7.98
CA LEU A 650 -8.81 -28.98 9.24
C LEU A 650 -10.30 -28.76 8.99
N ASN A 651 -11.15 -29.56 9.62
CA ASN A 651 -12.57 -29.25 9.69
C ASN A 651 -12.86 -28.19 10.76
N TYR A 652 -14.07 -27.60 10.71
CA TYR A 652 -14.49 -26.55 11.64
C TYR A 652 -14.27 -26.89 13.13
N ARG A 653 -14.59 -28.13 13.54
CA ARG A 653 -14.44 -28.56 14.94
C ARG A 653 -12.97 -28.70 15.33
N GLN A 654 -12.13 -29.24 14.45
CA GLN A 654 -10.69 -29.34 14.68
C GLN A 654 -10.05 -27.95 14.78
N TRP A 655 -10.44 -27.01 13.91
CA TRP A 655 -9.99 -25.62 13.97
C TRP A 655 -10.36 -24.94 15.29
N LEU A 656 -11.62 -25.08 15.74
CA LEU A 656 -12.05 -24.53 17.02
C LEU A 656 -11.30 -25.15 18.20
N HIS A 657 -11.08 -26.46 18.20
CA HIS A 657 -10.32 -27.13 19.26
C HIS A 657 -8.88 -26.59 19.31
N LEU A 658 -8.23 -26.46 18.15
CA LEU A 658 -6.84 -26.01 18.02
C LEU A 658 -6.65 -24.52 18.35
N THR A 659 -7.70 -23.70 18.28
CA THR A 659 -7.63 -22.26 18.58
C THR A 659 -8.10 -21.91 20.00
N MET A 660 -9.05 -22.66 20.55
CA MET A 660 -9.64 -22.40 21.87
C MET A 660 -8.93 -23.12 23.01
N TYR A 661 -8.44 -24.34 22.79
CA TYR A 661 -7.91 -25.22 23.83
C TYR A 661 -6.68 -25.96 23.32
N SER A 662 -5.64 -25.20 23.01
CA SER A 662 -4.44 -25.75 22.37
C SER A 662 -3.26 -24.84 22.50
#